data_AF-A0A7K8MRS9-F1
#
_entry.id   AF-A0A7K8MRS9-F1
#
_cell.length_a   1.000
_cell.length_b   1.000
_cell.length_c   1.000
_cell.angle_alpha   90.00
_cell.angle_beta   90.00
_cell.angle_gamma   90.00
#
_symmetry.space_group_name_H-M   'P 1'
#
loop_
_entity.id
_entity.type
_entity.pdbx_description
1 polymer ?
#
loop_
_entity_poly.entity_id
_entity_poly.type
_entity_poly.pdbx_seq_one_letter_code
_entity_poly.pdbx_strand_id
1 'polypeptide(L)'
;QEVSLSFSVENRSSRCRNSQLQEAARKKLWALESDDRAVCALFKELSARLVCVQAHEDRFLLTFKTLEEVWKFSTYLTLGYVGSCLEQLLFGQEFWLDCALVEDTELRVTVDEEHLATIYRDLLLQEGNFFSRAVPGVWKSEQEGEEGLQLCRNELIHVKGVAQDSTWEGVSLLTGQRGVVPLTALEPIRRPFYQWFLKNYAVSFGLSQEISGTSSQAIVKGRCIATKDHKGAAWDELSFSKGEPIDIIGFFIPGLPWFVGKSLSTGSIGFVPTRHVNPEACEPLGKGFVFLGEEEKPPVLHMPCNGDEQHFATLLGDLAHTDITSVYRLGEWPLSFPSPRIPTESWAAALHGSKEIQVLQSWEEINDWATSSTSELSSPGSEAAPATLEDVLLEKPDDLDYPKFFIDLNAGHMEDADVFDPILTFLNQDNFVPSFQSFYDLSFSFLHSTFYGFSDEDELVLYLETSRNWAKRTRSVWAHVRLCFLLGKLCIKKVKFSQARVYFEEAMSVLDRGFGDLPLLAALHVSLASVYLKQNMKHKFSCLLGKTVTLLVCLPGRSFSSENELELLTYVLRESIAAGNAPLEARICFLIVKLFLQLGRTEEVLPFLEHLQCLSTAGLGPGTRAGPLDATATLCHLYDKKCLPNIALASARSFVPSGAKGTPTPIWRAGFILQNASRLLGKQPDRSSIPALACSYLKQALQFCCESRAVPAQRTLCAVLCRAYLQHGLLDGALRYAARAAALGGSMGEEEAFESSLSLGWMYLLQQRPGPAGDILRQLLRSLRGTDSETQGGAVHNLLAMALRGQGHVQEAAENFLRALQKAKETGNRRNQAVSLANLGQLSLSCGATQLAELYLLWSVQLYAELQGHHELDAELAHVLLWLAQAMVDRQRMEDGKLCYELALGFALKWQNLRSQLHVTECLCHFYSKVCPDLQACITYHEHWASLARQLQDRELEGSARQALSQLYQALGT
;
A
#
# COMPACT_ATOMS: atom_id res chain seq x y z
N GLN A 1 -30.47 15.21 -6.16
CA GLN A 1 -30.97 13.84 -6.37
C GLN A 1 -30.14 12.92 -5.52
N GLU A 2 -30.79 11.97 -4.85
CA GLU A 2 -30.17 11.08 -3.86
C GLU A 2 -30.15 9.65 -4.41
N VAL A 3 -29.12 8.86 -4.10
CA VAL A 3 -28.99 7.45 -4.46
C VAL A 3 -28.78 6.63 -3.20
N SER A 4 -29.49 5.50 -3.12
CA SER A 4 -29.34 4.56 -2.02
C SER A 4 -28.19 3.59 -2.27
N LEU A 5 -27.30 3.46 -1.29
CA LEU A 5 -26.27 2.44 -1.22
C LEU A 5 -26.61 1.48 -0.09
N SER A 6 -26.82 0.20 -0.39
CA SER A 6 -27.12 -0.83 0.60
C SER A 6 -25.98 -1.83 0.72
N PHE A 7 -25.79 -2.41 1.90
CA PHE A 7 -24.75 -3.41 2.12
C PHE A 7 -25.30 -4.69 2.76
N SER A 8 -24.65 -5.81 2.45
CA SER A 8 -24.93 -7.11 3.06
C SER A 8 -23.63 -7.86 3.34
N VAL A 9 -23.54 -8.44 4.53
CA VAL A 9 -22.40 -9.27 4.97
C VAL A 9 -22.69 -10.73 4.62
N GLU A 10 -21.81 -11.32 3.82
CA GLU A 10 -21.89 -12.71 3.36
C GLU A 10 -20.64 -13.49 3.75
N ASN A 11 -20.80 -14.81 3.93
CA ASN A 11 -19.67 -15.73 4.08
C ASN A 11 -19.24 -16.25 2.70
N ARG A 12 -17.95 -16.21 2.39
CA ARG A 12 -17.37 -16.66 1.11
C ARG A 12 -17.53 -18.16 0.92
N SER A 13 -17.40 -18.93 2.00
CA SER A 13 -17.49 -20.39 2.04
C SER A 13 -18.90 -20.90 1.69
N SER A 14 -19.93 -20.27 2.26
CA SER A 14 -21.33 -20.70 2.14
C SER A 14 -22.16 -19.87 1.17
N ARG A 15 -21.66 -18.69 0.76
CA ARG A 15 -22.40 -17.67 -0.02
C ARG A 15 -23.75 -17.29 0.59
N CYS A 16 -23.87 -17.47 1.90
CA CYS A 16 -25.05 -17.14 2.69
C CYS A 16 -24.80 -15.87 3.50
N ARG A 17 -25.88 -15.15 3.83
CA ARG A 17 -25.82 -13.98 4.70
C ARG A 17 -25.40 -14.39 6.11
N ASN A 18 -24.43 -13.68 6.67
CA ASN A 18 -24.02 -13.85 8.06
C ASN A 18 -24.85 -12.93 8.95
N SER A 19 -25.94 -13.46 9.53
CA SER A 19 -26.88 -12.66 10.33
C SER A 19 -26.22 -12.02 11.56
N GLN A 20 -25.29 -12.73 12.20
CA GLN A 20 -24.60 -12.23 13.40
C GLN A 20 -23.70 -11.03 13.07
N LEU A 21 -22.90 -11.13 12.01
CA LEU A 21 -22.06 -10.02 11.58
C LEU A 21 -22.88 -8.87 10.98
N GLN A 22 -23.98 -9.16 10.28
CA GLN A 22 -24.90 -8.13 9.81
C GLN A 22 -25.49 -7.32 10.98
N GLU A 23 -25.92 -8.00 12.05
CA GLU A 23 -26.42 -7.34 13.26
C GLU A 23 -25.33 -6.54 13.98
N ALA A 24 -24.10 -7.06 14.04
CA ALA A 24 -22.97 -6.34 14.61
C ALA A 24 -22.65 -5.06 13.82
N ALA A 25 -22.59 -5.16 12.49
CA ALA A 25 -22.41 -4.02 11.59
C ALA A 25 -23.55 -3.00 11.75
N ARG A 26 -24.80 -3.47 11.84
CA ARG A 26 -25.98 -2.63 12.09
C ARG A 26 -25.87 -1.89 13.42
N LYS A 27 -25.52 -2.57 14.52
CA LYS A 27 -25.31 -1.93 15.83
C LYS A 27 -24.23 -0.85 15.78
N LYS A 28 -23.14 -1.09 15.04
CA LYS A 28 -22.10 -0.08 14.83
C LYS A 28 -22.63 1.11 14.03
N LEU A 29 -23.42 0.84 12.99
CA LEU A 29 -24.04 1.87 12.16
C LEU A 29 -25.00 2.76 12.97
N TRP A 30 -25.80 2.18 13.86
CA TRP A 30 -26.65 2.92 14.81
C TRP A 30 -25.84 3.87 15.70
N ALA A 31 -24.65 3.44 16.16
CA ALA A 31 -23.78 4.32 16.94
C ALA A 31 -23.25 5.49 16.10
N LEU A 32 -22.91 5.23 14.82
CA LEU A 32 -22.40 6.23 13.87
C LEU A 32 -23.47 7.19 13.35
N GLU A 33 -24.76 6.83 13.44
CA GLU A 33 -25.88 7.73 13.09
C GLU A 33 -25.92 8.97 14.01
N SER A 34 -25.42 8.84 15.25
CA SER A 34 -25.33 9.94 16.21
C SER A 34 -24.07 10.82 16.08
N ASP A 35 -22.98 10.30 15.51
CA ASP A 35 -21.71 11.00 15.25
C ASP A 35 -21.20 10.62 13.85
N ASP A 36 -21.68 11.35 12.85
CA ASP A 36 -21.50 11.05 11.43
C ASP A 36 -20.14 11.51 10.86
N ARG A 37 -19.29 12.16 11.66
CA ARG A 37 -18.03 12.77 11.19
C ARG A 37 -17.11 11.77 10.49
N ALA A 38 -16.96 10.58 11.08
CA ALA A 38 -16.13 9.52 10.52
C ALA A 38 -16.71 8.96 9.21
N VAL A 39 -18.05 8.82 9.14
CA VAL A 39 -18.76 8.32 7.96
C VAL A 39 -18.70 9.36 6.83
N CYS A 40 -18.90 10.63 7.14
CA CYS A 40 -18.75 11.75 6.24
C CYS A 40 -17.32 11.85 5.68
N ALA A 41 -16.30 11.66 6.52
CA ALA A 41 -14.90 11.65 6.08
C ALA A 41 -14.62 10.49 5.11
N LEU A 42 -15.14 9.29 5.40
CA LEU A 42 -15.01 8.13 4.53
C LEU A 42 -15.65 8.36 3.15
N PHE A 43 -16.91 8.81 3.11
CA PHE A 43 -17.57 9.04 1.83
C PHE A 43 -16.93 10.20 1.05
N LYS A 44 -16.41 11.22 1.73
CA LYS A 44 -15.62 12.26 1.09
C LYS A 44 -14.37 11.70 0.41
N GLU A 45 -13.67 10.76 1.04
CA GLU A 45 -12.54 10.04 0.44
C GLU A 45 -12.99 9.22 -0.78
N LEU A 46 -14.13 8.51 -0.67
CA LEU A 46 -14.76 7.77 -1.76
C LEU A 46 -15.37 8.66 -2.85
N SER A 47 -15.21 9.98 -2.77
CA SER A 47 -15.76 10.95 -3.73
C SER A 47 -17.30 10.95 -3.81
N ALA A 48 -17.97 10.75 -2.67
CA ALA A 48 -19.42 10.86 -2.51
C ALA A 48 -19.79 11.77 -1.33
N ARG A 49 -21.00 12.30 -1.32
CA ARG A 49 -21.50 13.15 -0.23
C ARG A 49 -22.61 12.42 0.51
N LEU A 50 -22.38 12.15 1.80
CA LEU A 50 -23.39 11.54 2.67
C LEU A 50 -24.52 12.53 2.94
N VAL A 51 -25.76 12.09 2.72
CA VAL A 51 -26.97 12.83 3.10
C VAL A 51 -27.45 12.37 4.47
N CYS A 52 -27.67 11.07 4.61
CA CYS A 52 -28.04 10.46 5.88
C CYS A 52 -27.65 8.98 5.94
N VAL A 53 -27.56 8.46 7.15
CA VAL A 53 -27.38 7.04 7.46
C VAL A 53 -28.74 6.47 7.86
N GLN A 54 -29.15 5.35 7.25
CA GLN A 54 -30.39 4.64 7.58
C GLN A 54 -30.05 3.28 8.16
N ALA A 55 -29.78 3.24 9.47
CA ALA A 55 -29.28 2.02 10.12
C ALA A 55 -30.32 0.89 10.18
N HIS A 56 -31.62 1.20 10.11
CA HIS A 56 -32.69 0.20 10.10
C HIS A 56 -32.80 -0.59 8.78
N GLU A 57 -32.37 0.01 7.66
CA GLU A 57 -32.41 -0.60 6.32
C GLU A 57 -31.03 -1.05 5.82
N ASP A 58 -29.98 -0.90 6.63
CA ASP A 58 -28.58 -1.16 6.25
C ASP A 58 -28.16 -0.33 5.01
N ARG A 59 -28.54 0.96 5.01
CA ARG A 59 -28.41 1.86 3.85
C ARG A 59 -27.73 3.19 4.18
N PHE A 60 -27.08 3.73 3.17
CA PHE A 60 -26.57 5.11 3.12
C PHE A 60 -27.24 5.84 1.97
N LEU A 61 -27.70 7.07 2.22
CA LEU A 61 -28.18 7.95 1.15
C LEU A 61 -27.05 8.89 0.74
N LEU A 62 -26.71 8.86 -0.55
CA LEU A 62 -25.58 9.58 -1.12
C LEU A 62 -26.06 10.57 -2.18
N THR A 63 -25.31 11.66 -2.34
CA THR A 63 -25.49 12.64 -3.41
C THR A 63 -24.15 12.94 -4.08
N PHE A 64 -24.23 13.45 -5.30
CA PHE A 64 -23.08 13.86 -6.12
C PHE A 64 -23.35 15.25 -6.70
N LYS A 65 -22.32 16.09 -6.75
CA LYS A 65 -22.38 17.44 -7.35
C LYS A 65 -21.58 17.58 -8.62
N THR A 66 -20.57 16.73 -8.84
CA THR A 66 -19.70 16.81 -10.02
C THR A 66 -19.61 15.47 -10.75
N LEU A 67 -19.31 15.51 -12.04
CA LEU A 67 -19.06 14.29 -12.82
C LEU A 67 -17.84 13.51 -12.31
N GLU A 68 -16.84 14.22 -11.77
CA GLU A 68 -15.65 13.61 -11.19
C GLU A 68 -15.97 12.80 -9.94
N GLU A 69 -16.89 13.30 -9.09
CA GLU A 69 -17.38 12.57 -7.91
C GLU A 69 -18.03 11.23 -8.33
N VAL A 70 -18.95 11.27 -9.31
CA VAL A 70 -19.60 10.06 -9.84
C VAL A 70 -18.59 9.11 -10.47
N TRP A 71 -17.64 9.64 -11.25
CA TRP A 71 -16.60 8.83 -11.89
C TRP A 71 -15.76 8.07 -10.85
N LYS A 72 -15.12 8.78 -9.92
CA LYS A 72 -14.26 8.16 -8.91
C LYS A 72 -15.02 7.16 -8.05
N PHE A 73 -16.22 7.54 -7.60
CA PHE A 73 -17.07 6.64 -6.82
C PHE A 73 -17.44 5.36 -7.59
N SER A 74 -17.85 5.48 -8.86
CA SER A 74 -18.17 4.32 -9.71
C SER A 74 -16.96 3.41 -9.96
N THR A 75 -15.76 3.98 -10.09
CA THR A 75 -14.49 3.25 -10.18
C THR A 75 -14.25 2.47 -8.89
N TYR A 76 -14.32 3.13 -7.72
CA TYR A 76 -14.11 2.47 -6.43
C TYR A 76 -15.15 1.40 -6.11
N LEU A 77 -16.39 1.58 -6.58
CA LEU A 77 -17.43 0.56 -6.50
C LEU A 77 -17.10 -0.66 -7.35
N THR A 78 -16.68 -0.44 -8.61
CA THR A 78 -16.29 -1.51 -9.56
C THR A 78 -15.06 -2.28 -9.09
N LEU A 79 -14.11 -1.61 -8.43
CA LEU A 79 -12.92 -2.23 -7.85
C LEU A 79 -13.19 -2.93 -6.50
N GLY A 80 -14.39 -2.80 -5.94
CA GLY A 80 -14.75 -3.39 -4.63
C GLY A 80 -14.16 -2.65 -3.43
N TYR A 81 -13.59 -1.46 -3.62
CA TYR A 81 -12.98 -0.66 -2.56
C TYR A 81 -14.02 -0.08 -1.62
N VAL A 82 -15.20 0.31 -2.11
CA VAL A 82 -16.30 0.80 -1.25
C VAL A 82 -16.66 -0.24 -0.19
N GLY A 83 -16.79 -1.52 -0.56
CA GLY A 83 -17.08 -2.59 0.39
C GLY A 83 -15.96 -2.79 1.41
N SER A 84 -14.70 -2.82 0.96
CA SER A 84 -13.54 -2.96 1.84
C SER A 84 -13.37 -1.78 2.82
N CYS A 85 -13.66 -0.57 2.38
CA CYS A 85 -13.69 0.63 3.22
C CYS A 85 -14.80 0.55 4.29
N LEU A 86 -15.99 0.05 3.92
CA LEU A 86 -17.08 -0.18 4.87
C LEU A 86 -16.75 -1.28 5.89
N GLU A 87 -16.03 -2.34 5.50
CA GLU A 87 -15.54 -3.36 6.45
C GLU A 87 -14.64 -2.74 7.53
N GLN A 88 -13.75 -1.83 7.15
CA GLN A 88 -12.86 -1.12 8.08
C GLN A 88 -13.64 -0.21 9.05
N LEU A 89 -14.73 0.39 8.59
CA LEU A 89 -15.58 1.28 9.38
C LEU A 89 -16.52 0.51 10.34
N LEU A 90 -17.14 -0.57 9.85
CA LEU A 90 -18.25 -1.24 10.54
C LEU A 90 -17.78 -2.31 11.52
N PHE A 91 -16.62 -2.93 11.31
CA PHE A 91 -16.14 -4.02 12.17
C PHE A 91 -15.12 -3.57 13.22
N GLY A 92 -15.36 -3.99 14.47
CA GLY A 92 -14.51 -3.69 15.63
C GLY A 92 -13.29 -4.61 15.78
N GLN A 93 -12.55 -4.42 16.87
CA GLN A 93 -11.28 -5.12 17.14
C GLN A 93 -11.42 -6.66 17.17
N GLU A 94 -12.50 -7.17 17.78
CA GLU A 94 -12.76 -8.61 17.92
C GLU A 94 -12.82 -9.33 16.56
N PHE A 95 -13.48 -8.72 15.57
CA PHE A 95 -13.56 -9.25 14.22
C PHE A 95 -12.18 -9.39 13.59
N TRP A 96 -11.34 -8.35 13.66
CA TRP A 96 -10.02 -8.34 13.03
C TRP A 96 -9.02 -9.30 13.70
N LEU A 97 -9.24 -9.65 14.97
CA LEU A 97 -8.42 -10.63 15.70
C LEU A 97 -8.76 -12.08 15.34
N ASP A 98 -9.97 -12.35 14.86
CA ASP A 98 -10.39 -13.65 14.32
C ASP A 98 -10.14 -13.73 12.80
N CYS A 99 -8.92 -14.16 12.46
CA CYS A 99 -8.51 -14.20 11.06
C CYS A 99 -9.29 -15.21 10.21
N ALA A 100 -9.82 -16.28 10.80
CA ALA A 100 -10.66 -17.23 10.05
C ALA A 100 -11.96 -16.56 9.61
N LEU A 101 -12.55 -15.77 10.51
CA LEU A 101 -13.73 -14.97 10.22
C LEU A 101 -13.45 -13.87 9.18
N VAL A 102 -12.33 -13.15 9.29
CA VAL A 102 -11.93 -12.10 8.33
C VAL A 102 -11.74 -12.63 6.91
N GLU A 103 -11.15 -13.82 6.78
CA GLU A 103 -10.90 -14.45 5.48
C GLU A 103 -12.18 -15.00 4.84
N ASP A 104 -13.14 -15.45 5.66
CA ASP A 104 -14.43 -15.96 5.19
C ASP A 104 -15.48 -14.85 5.01
N THR A 105 -15.24 -13.62 5.45
CA THR A 105 -16.23 -12.53 5.32
C THR A 105 -16.06 -11.73 4.03
N GLU A 106 -17.18 -11.40 3.38
CA GLU A 106 -17.26 -10.48 2.25
C GLU A 106 -18.43 -9.51 2.46
N LEU A 107 -18.14 -8.21 2.50
CA LEU A 107 -19.17 -7.16 2.51
C LEU A 107 -19.52 -6.77 1.08
N ARG A 108 -20.70 -7.19 0.63
CA ARG A 108 -21.24 -6.82 -0.67
C ARG A 108 -21.98 -5.50 -0.58
N VAL A 109 -21.69 -4.63 -1.53
CA VAL A 109 -22.32 -3.32 -1.67
C VAL A 109 -23.13 -3.32 -2.95
N THR A 110 -24.37 -2.86 -2.87
CA THR A 110 -25.23 -2.68 -4.03
C THR A 110 -25.73 -1.25 -4.08
N VAL A 111 -25.72 -0.69 -5.28
CA VAL A 111 -26.18 0.66 -5.58
C VAL A 111 -27.27 0.55 -6.63
N ASP A 112 -28.27 1.41 -6.54
CA ASP A 112 -29.25 1.55 -7.61
C ASP A 112 -28.59 2.16 -8.85
N GLU A 113 -28.15 1.30 -9.77
CA GLU A 113 -27.41 1.69 -10.98
C GLU A 113 -28.25 2.57 -11.91
N GLU A 114 -29.57 2.35 -11.96
CA GLU A 114 -30.47 3.16 -12.79
C GLU A 114 -30.56 4.58 -12.23
N HIS A 115 -30.78 4.72 -10.92
CA HIS A 115 -30.77 6.05 -10.30
C HIS A 115 -29.39 6.71 -10.40
N LEU A 116 -28.29 6.00 -10.19
CA LEU A 116 -26.95 6.57 -10.36
C LEU A 116 -26.71 7.05 -11.81
N ALA A 117 -27.17 6.29 -12.81
CA ALA A 117 -27.09 6.68 -14.21
C ALA A 117 -27.95 7.93 -14.52
N THR A 118 -29.11 8.08 -13.87
CA THR A 118 -29.93 9.31 -13.99
C THR A 118 -29.23 10.53 -13.41
N ILE A 119 -28.67 10.44 -12.19
CA ILE A 119 -27.87 11.53 -11.60
C ILE A 119 -26.72 11.92 -12.52
N TYR A 120 -25.99 10.92 -13.01
CA TYR A 120 -24.89 11.13 -13.93
C TYR A 120 -25.32 11.86 -15.21
N ARG A 121 -26.43 11.43 -15.83
CA ARG A 121 -26.98 12.06 -17.02
C ARG A 121 -27.40 13.50 -16.73
N ASP A 122 -28.06 13.76 -15.62
CA ASP A 122 -28.55 15.10 -15.28
C ASP A 122 -27.37 16.05 -15.01
N LEU A 123 -26.28 15.58 -14.39
CA LEU A 123 -25.04 16.34 -14.25
C LEU A 123 -24.38 16.64 -15.61
N LEU A 124 -24.39 15.71 -16.56
CA LEU A 124 -23.87 15.96 -17.92
C LEU A 124 -24.68 17.05 -18.63
N LEU A 125 -26.01 17.02 -18.50
CA LEU A 125 -26.90 18.02 -19.08
C LEU A 125 -26.70 19.40 -18.43
N GLN A 126 -26.44 19.45 -17.12
CA GLN A 126 -26.13 20.69 -16.40
C GLN A 126 -24.80 21.31 -16.83
N GLU A 127 -23.76 20.51 -17.07
CA GLU A 127 -22.49 21.01 -17.60
C GLU A 127 -22.62 21.55 -19.03
N GLY A 128 -23.59 21.04 -19.80
CA GLY A 128 -23.87 21.49 -21.16
C GLY A 128 -22.78 21.15 -22.18
N ASN A 129 -21.75 20.38 -21.81
CA ASN A 129 -20.64 19.99 -22.69
C ASN A 129 -20.22 18.54 -22.40
N PHE A 130 -20.56 17.59 -23.28
CA PHE A 130 -20.32 16.17 -23.04
C PHE A 130 -20.27 15.34 -24.32
N PHE A 131 -19.68 14.15 -24.25
CA PHE A 131 -19.69 13.18 -25.34
C PHE A 131 -20.84 12.17 -25.20
N SER A 132 -21.43 11.74 -26.31
CA SER A 132 -22.54 10.79 -26.32
C SER A 132 -22.44 9.87 -27.54
N ARG A 133 -23.23 8.80 -27.55
CA ARG A 133 -23.39 7.90 -28.70
C ARG A 133 -24.72 8.13 -29.38
N ALA A 134 -24.72 8.07 -30.71
CA ALA A 134 -25.92 8.12 -31.53
C ALA A 134 -26.78 6.87 -31.33
N VAL A 135 -28.05 7.05 -30.94
CA VAL A 135 -29.02 5.96 -30.80
C VAL A 135 -29.56 5.55 -32.18
N PRO A 136 -29.50 4.26 -32.55
CA PRO A 136 -30.03 3.80 -33.83
C PRO A 136 -31.55 3.98 -33.93
N GLY A 137 -32.01 4.67 -34.98
CA GLY A 137 -33.41 4.60 -35.45
C GLY A 137 -34.35 5.74 -35.04
N VAL A 138 -33.89 6.74 -34.29
CA VAL A 138 -34.77 7.80 -33.72
C VAL A 138 -34.79 9.09 -34.56
N TRP A 139 -33.81 9.34 -35.43
CA TRP A 139 -33.74 10.58 -36.23
C TRP A 139 -33.78 10.31 -37.74
N LYS A 140 -34.88 10.74 -38.37
CA LYS A 140 -34.93 11.08 -39.79
C LYS A 140 -35.26 12.56 -39.85
N SER A 141 -34.43 13.35 -40.54
CA SER A 141 -34.76 14.75 -40.82
C SER A 141 -36.02 14.77 -41.70
N GLU A 142 -37.17 15.04 -41.08
CA GLU A 142 -38.41 15.40 -41.77
C GLU A 142 -38.74 16.84 -41.40
N GLN A 143 -37.88 17.79 -41.77
CA GLN A 143 -38.24 19.19 -41.94
C GLN A 143 -37.22 19.86 -42.87
N GLU A 144 -37.67 20.19 -44.07
CA GLU A 144 -36.91 20.94 -45.08
C GLU A 144 -36.55 22.32 -44.51
N GLY A 145 -35.30 22.51 -44.07
CA GLY A 145 -34.78 23.84 -43.73
C GLY A 145 -33.72 23.89 -42.63
N GLU A 146 -33.62 22.89 -41.75
CA GLU A 146 -32.57 22.86 -40.71
C GLU A 146 -31.46 21.86 -41.09
N GLU A 147 -30.20 22.30 -41.04
CA GLU A 147 -29.01 21.48 -41.27
C GLU A 147 -28.85 20.41 -40.16
N GLY A 148 -29.69 19.37 -40.21
CA GLY A 148 -29.64 18.24 -39.30
C GLY A 148 -28.46 17.32 -39.63
N LEU A 149 -27.67 16.97 -38.62
CA LEU A 149 -26.55 16.03 -38.75
C LEU A 149 -27.04 14.63 -39.15
N GLN A 150 -26.49 14.07 -40.23
CA GLN A 150 -26.61 12.64 -40.53
C GLN A 150 -25.63 11.85 -39.66
N LEU A 151 -26.15 11.04 -38.75
CA LEU A 151 -25.36 10.27 -37.78
C LEU A 151 -25.37 8.77 -38.12
N CYS A 152 -24.19 8.14 -38.08
CA CYS A 152 -24.07 6.70 -38.18
C CYS A 152 -24.47 6.03 -36.85
N ARG A 153 -24.87 4.75 -36.90
CA ARG A 153 -25.22 3.97 -35.70
C ARG A 153 -24.02 3.87 -34.74
N ASN A 154 -24.27 4.12 -33.45
CA ASN A 154 -23.28 4.07 -32.36
C ASN A 154 -22.09 5.03 -32.52
N GLU A 155 -22.24 6.07 -33.34
CA GLU A 155 -21.19 7.06 -33.55
C GLU A 155 -21.00 7.95 -32.32
N LEU A 156 -19.74 8.28 -31.99
CA LEU A 156 -19.42 9.23 -30.93
C LEU A 156 -19.63 10.67 -31.39
N ILE A 157 -20.38 11.42 -30.60
CA ILE A 157 -20.76 12.80 -30.85
C ILE A 157 -20.33 13.65 -29.66
N HIS A 158 -19.72 14.78 -29.93
CA HIS A 158 -19.47 15.81 -28.94
C HIS A 158 -20.66 16.79 -28.94
N VAL A 159 -21.29 16.97 -27.79
CA VAL A 159 -22.54 17.71 -27.65
C VAL A 159 -22.30 18.96 -26.81
N LYS A 160 -22.73 20.12 -27.31
CA LYS A 160 -22.67 21.41 -26.63
C LYS A 160 -24.05 22.05 -26.57
N GLY A 161 -24.41 22.58 -25.41
CA GLY A 161 -25.64 23.34 -25.21
C GLY A 161 -25.51 24.75 -25.80
N VAL A 162 -26.54 25.20 -26.51
CA VAL A 162 -26.66 26.57 -27.01
C VAL A 162 -27.43 27.41 -25.99
N ALA A 163 -26.93 28.60 -25.64
CA ALA A 163 -27.34 29.35 -24.44
C ALA A 163 -28.80 29.88 -24.41
N GLN A 164 -29.60 29.70 -25.47
CA GLN A 164 -30.91 30.37 -25.59
C GLN A 164 -32.09 29.48 -26.01
N ASP A 165 -31.87 28.23 -26.45
CA ASP A 165 -32.96 27.31 -26.81
C ASP A 165 -32.63 25.88 -26.33
N SER A 166 -33.65 25.01 -26.20
CA SER A 166 -33.48 23.58 -25.91
C SER A 166 -32.86 22.80 -27.09
N THR A 167 -32.02 23.45 -27.88
CA THR A 167 -31.32 22.95 -29.05
C THR A 167 -29.87 22.67 -28.69
N TRP A 168 -29.40 21.48 -29.07
CA TRP A 168 -28.06 21.01 -28.77
C TRP A 168 -27.24 20.91 -30.06
N GLU A 169 -26.05 21.51 -30.06
CA GLU A 169 -25.10 21.38 -31.17
C GLU A 169 -24.30 20.09 -30.98
N GLY A 170 -24.44 19.16 -31.92
CA GLY A 170 -23.61 17.98 -32.02
C GLY A 170 -22.42 18.23 -32.96
N VAL A 171 -21.29 17.61 -32.67
CA VAL A 171 -20.15 17.47 -33.58
C VAL A 171 -19.79 16.01 -33.69
N SER A 172 -19.95 15.45 -34.89
CA SER A 172 -19.57 14.08 -35.20
C SER A 172 -18.05 13.92 -35.08
N LEU A 173 -17.57 12.98 -34.26
CA LEU A 173 -16.14 12.70 -34.16
C LEU A 173 -15.61 11.92 -35.37
N LEU A 174 -16.49 11.32 -36.18
CA LEU A 174 -16.16 10.60 -37.39
C LEU A 174 -15.96 11.56 -38.58
N THR A 175 -16.99 12.33 -38.87
CA THR A 175 -17.07 13.19 -40.06
C THR A 175 -16.58 14.62 -39.79
N GLY A 176 -16.53 15.03 -38.52
CA GLY A 176 -16.22 16.41 -38.13
C GLY A 176 -17.35 17.40 -38.44
N GLN A 177 -18.49 16.94 -38.96
CA GLN A 177 -19.64 17.78 -39.25
C GLN A 177 -20.30 18.27 -37.95
N ARG A 178 -20.87 19.47 -38.01
CA ARG A 178 -21.64 20.08 -36.93
C ARG A 178 -23.08 20.26 -37.34
N GLY A 179 -23.99 20.25 -36.39
CA GLY A 179 -25.42 20.48 -36.61
C GLY A 179 -26.24 20.22 -35.36
N VAL A 180 -27.55 20.42 -35.46
CA VAL A 180 -28.46 20.29 -34.30
C VAL A 180 -28.85 18.81 -34.10
N VAL A 181 -28.83 18.35 -32.85
CA VAL A 181 -29.17 16.97 -32.47
C VAL A 181 -30.13 16.99 -31.27
N PRO A 182 -31.19 16.17 -31.23
CA PRO A 182 -32.11 16.14 -30.10
C PRO A 182 -31.58 15.22 -29.01
N LEU A 183 -31.95 15.47 -27.75
CA LEU A 183 -31.57 14.61 -26.63
C LEU A 183 -32.12 13.17 -26.76
N THR A 184 -33.23 12.96 -27.47
CA THR A 184 -33.83 11.63 -27.68
C THR A 184 -33.00 10.73 -28.60
N ALA A 185 -32.13 11.31 -29.43
CA ALA A 185 -31.23 10.57 -30.32
C ALA A 185 -29.85 10.31 -29.69
N LEU A 186 -29.63 10.74 -28.44
CA LEU A 186 -28.35 10.71 -27.76
C LEU A 186 -28.40 9.78 -26.53
N GLU A 187 -27.51 8.80 -26.49
CA GLU A 187 -27.22 8.02 -25.29
C GLU A 187 -25.90 8.50 -24.67
N PRO A 188 -25.90 9.04 -23.44
CA PRO A 188 -24.67 9.42 -22.76
C PRO A 188 -23.71 8.23 -22.65
N ILE A 189 -22.40 8.50 -22.72
CA ILE A 189 -21.41 7.45 -22.57
C ILE A 189 -21.49 6.87 -21.15
N ARG A 190 -21.77 5.56 -21.05
CA ARG A 190 -22.03 4.88 -19.77
C ARG A 190 -20.87 4.90 -18.77
N ARG A 191 -19.62 4.91 -19.23
CA ARG A 191 -18.44 4.91 -18.37
C ARG A 191 -17.91 6.34 -18.18
N PRO A 192 -17.93 6.89 -16.95
CA PRO A 192 -17.46 8.26 -16.71
C PRO A 192 -15.99 8.52 -17.07
N PHE A 193 -15.12 7.49 -16.97
CA PHE A 193 -13.72 7.57 -17.42
C PHE A 193 -13.61 8.04 -18.88
N TYR A 194 -14.48 7.56 -19.78
CA TYR A 194 -14.45 7.95 -21.19
C TYR A 194 -14.79 9.43 -21.37
N GLN A 195 -15.70 10.01 -20.58
CA GLN A 195 -15.95 11.44 -20.63
C GLN A 195 -14.71 12.24 -20.22
N TRP A 196 -14.11 11.90 -19.09
CA TRP A 196 -12.92 12.56 -18.59
C TRP A 196 -11.78 12.49 -19.61
N PHE A 197 -11.53 11.30 -20.16
CA PHE A 197 -10.49 11.06 -21.14
C PHE A 197 -10.70 11.88 -22.42
N LEU A 198 -11.90 11.83 -23.01
CA LEU A 198 -12.21 12.56 -24.25
C LEU A 198 -12.20 14.08 -24.06
N LYS A 199 -12.54 14.58 -22.85
CA LYS A 199 -12.46 16.01 -22.52
C LYS A 199 -11.02 16.49 -22.36
N ASN A 200 -10.17 15.72 -21.69
CA ASN A 200 -8.79 16.13 -21.37
C ASN A 200 -7.79 15.87 -22.51
N TYR A 201 -8.03 14.84 -23.33
CA TYR A 201 -7.17 14.47 -24.45
C TYR A 201 -7.88 14.74 -25.78
N ALA A 202 -8.20 16.01 -26.04
CA ALA A 202 -8.81 16.43 -27.29
C ALA A 202 -7.82 16.32 -28.46
N VAL A 203 -8.13 15.48 -29.44
CA VAL A 203 -7.33 15.34 -30.67
C VAL A 203 -8.06 16.01 -31.84
N SER A 204 -7.33 16.82 -32.62
CA SER A 204 -7.86 17.59 -33.77
C SER A 204 -8.29 16.73 -34.97
N PHE A 205 -7.96 15.44 -34.96
CA PHE A 205 -8.25 14.50 -36.03
C PHE A 205 -9.61 13.82 -35.79
N GLY A 206 -10.31 13.55 -36.88
CA GLY A 206 -11.50 12.69 -36.85
C GLY A 206 -11.13 11.23 -36.69
N LEU A 207 -12.13 10.38 -36.47
CA LEU A 207 -11.92 8.94 -36.38
C LEU A 207 -11.62 8.33 -37.76
N SER A 208 -10.65 7.42 -37.85
CA SER A 208 -10.20 6.83 -39.12
C SER A 208 -10.99 5.59 -39.55
N GLN A 209 -11.67 4.92 -38.60
CA GLN A 209 -12.36 3.62 -38.79
C GLN A 209 -11.45 2.44 -39.15
N GLU A 210 -10.13 2.58 -39.09
CA GLU A 210 -9.23 1.45 -39.36
C GLU A 210 -9.31 0.36 -38.29
N ILE A 211 -9.70 0.75 -37.07
CA ILE A 211 -9.91 -0.15 -35.95
C ILE A 211 -11.38 -0.54 -35.92
N SER A 212 -11.65 -1.83 -36.04
CA SER A 212 -13.01 -2.37 -35.93
C SER A 212 -13.32 -2.84 -34.51
N GLY A 213 -14.60 -2.76 -34.15
CA GLY A 213 -15.11 -3.31 -32.90
C GLY A 213 -15.09 -4.84 -32.93
N THR A 214 -14.71 -5.48 -31.83
CA THR A 214 -14.55 -6.93 -31.75
C THR A 214 -15.68 -7.58 -30.96
N SER A 215 -16.20 -8.69 -31.50
CA SER A 215 -17.04 -9.63 -30.77
C SER A 215 -16.15 -10.60 -30.00
N SER A 216 -15.87 -10.31 -28.72
CA SER A 216 -15.45 -11.29 -27.69
C SER A 216 -14.15 -12.11 -27.91
N GLN A 217 -13.31 -11.82 -28.91
CA GLN A 217 -12.06 -12.56 -29.15
C GLN A 217 -10.89 -11.97 -28.35
N ALA A 218 -10.12 -12.84 -27.67
CA ALA A 218 -8.92 -12.47 -26.90
C ALA A 218 -7.73 -12.17 -27.82
N ILE A 219 -6.72 -11.46 -27.29
CA ILE A 219 -5.44 -11.27 -27.97
C ILE A 219 -4.65 -12.59 -27.91
N VAL A 220 -4.06 -13.01 -29.03
CA VAL A 220 -3.42 -14.32 -29.17
C VAL A 220 -1.97 -14.22 -29.64
N LYS A 221 -1.17 -15.25 -29.33
CA LYS A 221 0.17 -15.51 -29.89
C LYS A 221 0.20 -16.87 -30.58
N GLY A 222 1.17 -17.08 -31.47
CA GLY A 222 1.42 -18.38 -32.08
C GLY A 222 1.31 -18.35 -33.61
N ARG A 223 0.59 -19.31 -34.18
CA ARG A 223 0.51 -19.51 -35.63
C ARG A 223 -0.87 -19.23 -36.18
N CYS A 224 -0.92 -18.74 -37.41
CA CYS A 224 -2.15 -18.58 -38.16
C CYS A 224 -2.00 -19.20 -39.56
N ILE A 225 -3.12 -19.55 -40.17
CA ILE A 225 -3.15 -20.05 -41.55
C ILE A 225 -3.73 -18.99 -42.48
N ALA A 226 -3.06 -18.79 -43.62
CA ALA A 226 -3.58 -17.99 -44.71
C ALA A 226 -4.86 -18.60 -45.32
N THR A 227 -5.95 -17.85 -45.30
CA THR A 227 -7.25 -18.29 -45.86
C THR A 227 -7.39 -18.00 -47.35
N LYS A 228 -6.59 -17.07 -47.87
CA LYS A 228 -6.59 -16.58 -49.26
C LYS A 228 -5.16 -16.31 -49.71
N ASP A 229 -4.94 -16.38 -51.02
CA ASP A 229 -3.69 -15.91 -51.63
C ASP A 229 -3.58 -14.38 -51.51
N HIS A 230 -2.39 -13.89 -51.17
CA HIS A 230 -2.13 -12.46 -51.05
C HIS A 230 -0.78 -12.11 -51.66
N LYS A 231 -0.76 -11.11 -52.55
CA LYS A 231 0.45 -10.47 -53.05
C LYS A 231 0.56 -9.11 -52.37
N GLY A 232 1.67 -8.88 -51.68
CA GLY A 232 1.95 -7.62 -51.00
C GLY A 232 1.99 -6.45 -52.00
N ALA A 233 1.35 -5.34 -51.65
CA ALA A 233 1.30 -4.14 -52.48
C ALA A 233 2.56 -3.27 -52.36
N ALA A 234 3.26 -3.38 -51.23
CA ALA A 234 4.47 -2.63 -50.90
C ALA A 234 5.58 -3.57 -50.41
N TRP A 235 6.81 -3.07 -50.32
CA TRP A 235 7.99 -3.86 -49.90
C TRP A 235 7.85 -4.44 -48.49
N ASP A 236 7.05 -3.79 -47.66
CA ASP A 236 6.83 -4.14 -46.26
C ASP A 236 5.64 -5.10 -46.06
N GLU A 237 4.90 -5.44 -47.11
CA GLU A 237 3.77 -6.38 -47.07
C GLU A 237 4.20 -7.80 -47.44
N LEU A 238 3.83 -8.78 -46.61
CA LEU A 238 4.18 -10.17 -46.81
C LEU A 238 3.31 -10.80 -47.92
N SER A 239 3.96 -11.43 -48.90
CA SER A 239 3.26 -12.24 -49.91
C SER A 239 3.20 -13.70 -49.47
N PHE A 240 2.02 -14.33 -49.57
CA PHE A 240 1.78 -15.69 -49.12
C PHE A 240 0.66 -16.37 -49.91
N SER A 241 0.66 -17.71 -49.90
CA SER A 241 -0.35 -18.53 -50.58
C SER A 241 -1.39 -19.07 -49.61
N LYS A 242 -2.58 -19.39 -50.09
CA LYS A 242 -3.65 -20.01 -49.30
C LYS A 242 -3.18 -21.34 -48.70
N GLY A 243 -3.43 -21.53 -47.41
CA GLY A 243 -3.03 -22.71 -46.65
C GLY A 243 -1.62 -22.60 -46.05
N GLU A 244 -0.89 -21.52 -46.34
CA GLU A 244 0.45 -21.31 -45.79
C GLU A 244 0.39 -20.96 -44.29
N PRO A 245 1.21 -21.60 -43.44
CA PRO A 245 1.33 -21.25 -42.03
C PRO A 245 2.23 -20.02 -41.86
N ILE A 246 1.75 -19.06 -41.07
CA ILE A 246 2.42 -17.79 -40.76
C ILE A 246 2.61 -17.72 -39.24
N ASP A 247 3.85 -17.56 -38.81
CA ASP A 247 4.20 -17.31 -37.40
C ASP A 247 3.91 -15.84 -37.08
N ILE A 248 3.17 -15.58 -36.00
CA ILE A 248 2.87 -14.23 -35.51
C ILE A 248 4.09 -13.72 -34.74
N ILE A 249 4.65 -12.57 -35.16
CA ILE A 249 5.68 -11.85 -34.40
C ILE A 249 4.98 -10.86 -33.47
N GLY A 250 5.12 -11.10 -32.16
CA GLY A 250 4.46 -10.32 -31.13
C GLY A 250 3.04 -10.82 -30.85
N PHE A 251 2.02 -9.99 -31.06
CA PHE A 251 0.62 -10.30 -30.77
C PHE A 251 -0.28 -10.16 -32.01
N PHE A 252 -1.34 -10.96 -32.05
CA PHE A 252 -2.48 -10.76 -32.92
C PHE A 252 -3.63 -10.16 -32.10
N ILE A 253 -3.94 -8.88 -32.36
CA ILE A 253 -5.04 -8.16 -31.71
C ILE A 253 -6.23 -8.11 -32.67
N PRO A 254 -7.36 -8.77 -32.35
CA PRO A 254 -8.55 -8.68 -33.18
C PRO A 254 -9.00 -7.23 -33.37
N GLY A 255 -9.48 -6.92 -34.58
CA GLY A 255 -9.97 -5.60 -34.93
C GLY A 255 -8.93 -4.66 -35.54
N LEU A 256 -7.63 -4.97 -35.44
CA LEU A 256 -6.57 -4.26 -36.17
C LEU A 256 -6.48 -4.71 -37.64
N PRO A 257 -6.12 -3.81 -38.57
CA PRO A 257 -6.03 -4.13 -40.00
C PRO A 257 -4.82 -5.01 -40.36
N TRP A 258 -3.74 -4.93 -39.57
CA TRP A 258 -2.47 -5.60 -39.83
C TRP A 258 -1.91 -6.27 -38.56
N PHE A 259 -1.04 -7.25 -38.75
CA PHE A 259 -0.09 -7.76 -37.74
C PHE A 259 1.26 -8.06 -38.40
N VAL A 260 2.32 -8.25 -37.62
CA VAL A 260 3.64 -8.64 -38.16
C VAL A 260 3.74 -10.16 -38.19
N GLY A 261 4.03 -10.73 -39.35
CA GLY A 261 4.10 -12.17 -39.55
C GLY A 261 5.38 -12.62 -40.23
N LYS A 262 5.80 -13.86 -39.95
CA LYS A 262 6.88 -14.55 -40.64
C LYS A 262 6.32 -15.73 -41.43
N SER A 263 6.54 -15.72 -42.74
CA SER A 263 6.22 -16.85 -43.61
C SER A 263 7.18 -18.01 -43.30
N LEU A 264 6.63 -19.18 -42.97
CA LEU A 264 7.44 -20.38 -42.75
C LEU A 264 7.99 -20.98 -44.04
N SER A 265 7.37 -20.69 -45.18
CA SER A 265 7.81 -21.20 -46.48
C SER A 265 8.99 -20.42 -47.05
N THR A 266 8.97 -19.08 -46.92
CA THR A 266 9.99 -18.18 -47.47
C THR A 266 10.97 -17.66 -46.44
N GLY A 267 10.67 -17.79 -45.15
CA GLY A 267 11.43 -17.16 -44.06
C GLY A 267 11.28 -15.64 -43.99
N SER A 268 10.53 -15.02 -44.90
CA SER A 268 10.37 -13.56 -44.99
C SER A 268 9.44 -13.03 -43.91
N ILE A 269 9.73 -11.82 -43.43
CA ILE A 269 8.95 -11.11 -42.42
C ILE A 269 8.29 -9.90 -43.08
N GLY A 270 7.02 -9.65 -42.77
CA GLY A 270 6.28 -8.50 -43.28
C GLY A 270 4.97 -8.24 -42.55
N PHE A 271 4.28 -7.17 -42.93
CA PHE A 271 2.91 -6.91 -42.52
C PHE A 271 1.96 -7.88 -43.21
N VAL A 272 1.03 -8.44 -42.43
CA VAL A 272 0.02 -9.39 -42.90
C VAL A 272 -1.36 -8.81 -42.64
N PRO A 273 -2.26 -8.76 -43.65
CA PRO A 273 -3.64 -8.31 -43.44
C PRO A 273 -4.41 -9.29 -42.56
N THR A 274 -4.95 -8.81 -41.43
CA THR A 274 -5.70 -9.62 -40.46
C THR A 274 -6.89 -10.37 -41.10
N ARG A 275 -7.55 -9.74 -42.07
CA ARG A 275 -8.71 -10.29 -42.81
C ARG A 275 -8.38 -11.49 -43.72
N HIS A 276 -7.10 -11.77 -43.98
CA HIS A 276 -6.68 -12.85 -44.89
C HIS A 276 -6.21 -14.09 -44.14
N VAL A 277 -6.16 -14.06 -42.81
CA VAL A 277 -5.70 -15.17 -41.99
C VAL A 277 -6.78 -15.63 -41.03
N ASN A 278 -6.72 -16.90 -40.66
CA ASN A 278 -7.46 -17.42 -39.53
C ASN A 278 -6.44 -17.81 -38.46
N PRO A 279 -6.48 -17.23 -37.24
CA PRO A 279 -5.68 -17.76 -36.15
C PRO A 279 -6.10 -19.23 -35.92
N GLU A 280 -5.12 -20.15 -35.85
CA GLU A 280 -5.41 -21.55 -35.51
C GLU A 280 -5.78 -21.67 -34.02
N ALA A 281 -5.67 -22.85 -33.40
CA ALA A 281 -5.74 -23.02 -31.95
C ALA A 281 -4.57 -22.30 -31.23
N CYS A 282 -4.49 -20.98 -31.39
CA CYS A 282 -3.54 -20.11 -30.73
C CYS A 282 -3.85 -20.09 -29.25
N GLU A 283 -2.79 -20.17 -28.43
CA GLU A 283 -2.95 -20.03 -27.00
C GLU A 283 -3.31 -18.58 -26.69
N PRO A 284 -4.39 -18.32 -25.91
CA PRO A 284 -4.61 -17.00 -25.35
C PRO A 284 -3.41 -16.62 -24.49
N LEU A 285 -3.14 -15.31 -24.33
CA LEU A 285 -1.96 -14.74 -23.67
C LEU A 285 -1.70 -15.15 -22.19
N GLY A 286 -2.47 -16.08 -21.66
CA GLY A 286 -2.31 -16.73 -20.38
C GLY A 286 -3.67 -17.00 -19.72
N LYS A 287 -3.66 -17.72 -18.59
CA LYS A 287 -4.87 -17.97 -17.78
C LYS A 287 -5.38 -16.73 -17.03
N GLY A 288 -4.70 -15.58 -17.14
CA GLY A 288 -4.97 -14.40 -16.29
C GLY A 288 -5.03 -13.04 -16.99
N PHE A 289 -4.19 -12.78 -17.99
CA PHE A 289 -4.10 -11.46 -18.63
C PHE A 289 -4.45 -11.55 -20.12
N VAL A 290 -5.48 -10.81 -20.52
CA VAL A 290 -6.00 -10.80 -21.90
C VAL A 290 -5.11 -9.97 -22.84
N PHE A 291 -4.12 -9.22 -22.33
CA PHE A 291 -3.34 -8.22 -23.08
C PHE A 291 -1.81 -8.15 -22.82
N LEU A 292 -1.25 -9.04 -21.97
CA LEU A 292 0.19 -9.07 -21.63
C LEU A 292 0.82 -10.40 -22.00
N GLY A 293 1.99 -10.38 -22.65
CA GLY A 293 2.81 -11.58 -22.87
C GLY A 293 3.69 -11.90 -21.66
N GLU A 294 4.16 -13.15 -21.53
CA GLU A 294 5.11 -13.57 -20.48
C GLU A 294 6.34 -12.67 -20.39
N GLU A 295 6.84 -12.18 -21.53
CA GLU A 295 8.00 -11.28 -21.65
C GLU A 295 7.79 -9.91 -20.98
N GLU A 296 6.53 -9.49 -20.80
CA GLU A 296 6.13 -8.21 -20.20
C GLU A 296 5.53 -8.37 -18.79
N LYS A 297 5.52 -9.60 -18.26
CA LYS A 297 5.14 -9.90 -16.88
C LYS A 297 6.18 -9.58 -15.78
N PRO A 298 7.53 -9.47 -16.00
CA PRO A 298 8.37 -8.89 -14.96
C PRO A 298 7.86 -7.48 -14.63
N PRO A 299 8.15 -6.89 -13.45
CA PRO A 299 7.25 -5.91 -12.88
C PRO A 299 7.53 -4.52 -13.48
N VAL A 300 7.11 -4.34 -14.74
CA VAL A 300 7.21 -3.11 -15.53
C VAL A 300 6.40 -1.97 -14.91
N LEU A 301 5.44 -2.31 -14.04
CA LEU A 301 4.59 -1.38 -13.29
C LEU A 301 5.09 -1.11 -11.87
N HIS A 302 6.21 -1.72 -11.42
CA HIS A 302 6.72 -1.48 -10.07
C HIS A 302 7.33 -0.09 -10.00
N MET A 303 6.67 0.80 -9.27
CA MET A 303 7.36 1.94 -8.70
C MET A 303 8.18 1.46 -7.51
N PRO A 304 9.36 2.05 -7.23
CA PRO A 304 9.92 1.98 -5.88
C PRO A 304 8.85 2.59 -4.96
N CYS A 305 8.17 1.71 -4.21
CA CYS A 305 7.12 2.12 -3.29
C CYS A 305 7.78 2.91 -2.14
N ASN A 306 7.01 3.71 -1.40
CA ASN A 306 7.48 4.25 -0.13
C ASN A 306 7.72 3.07 0.84
N GLY A 307 8.94 2.55 0.81
CA GLY A 307 9.36 1.35 1.53
C GLY A 307 9.48 0.13 0.62
N ASP A 308 10.72 -0.28 0.36
CA ASP A 308 11.01 -1.60 -0.18
C ASP A 308 10.64 -2.68 0.86
N GLU A 309 10.61 -3.94 0.44
CA GLU A 309 10.40 -5.06 1.37
C GLU A 309 11.39 -5.01 2.55
N GLN A 310 12.60 -4.50 2.33
CA GLN A 310 13.59 -4.24 3.37
C GLN A 310 13.13 -3.20 4.40
N HIS A 311 12.51 -2.11 3.97
CA HIS A 311 11.96 -1.08 4.88
C HIS A 311 10.87 -1.65 5.78
N PHE A 312 9.98 -2.48 5.22
CA PHE A 312 8.94 -3.12 6.02
C PHE A 312 9.48 -4.24 6.90
N ALA A 313 10.53 -4.94 6.47
CA ALA A 313 11.24 -5.89 7.32
C ALA A 313 11.90 -5.18 8.52
N THR A 314 12.52 -4.01 8.31
CA THR A 314 13.08 -3.20 9.41
C THR A 314 11.99 -2.71 10.34
N LEU A 315 10.85 -2.21 9.82
CA LEU A 315 9.71 -1.79 10.63
C LEU A 315 9.17 -2.94 11.52
N LEU A 316 9.06 -4.15 10.95
CA LEU A 316 8.66 -5.33 11.70
C LEU A 316 9.70 -5.73 12.76
N GLY A 317 10.99 -5.57 12.46
CA GLY A 317 12.08 -5.74 13.41
C GLY A 317 11.96 -4.78 14.60
N ASP A 318 11.76 -3.49 14.33
CA ASP A 318 11.58 -2.46 15.36
C ASP A 318 10.36 -2.74 16.25
N LEU A 319 9.26 -3.23 15.66
CA LEU A 319 8.06 -3.63 16.43
C LEU A 319 8.25 -4.92 17.23
N ALA A 320 9.10 -5.83 16.75
CA ALA A 320 9.43 -7.08 17.43
C ALA A 320 10.38 -6.87 18.62
N HIS A 321 11.22 -5.84 18.57
CA HIS A 321 12.14 -5.53 19.66
C HIS A 321 11.41 -5.31 20.98
N THR A 322 11.87 -6.03 22.00
CA THR A 322 11.35 -5.93 23.36
C THR A 322 12.46 -5.49 24.33
N ASP A 323 12.08 -4.73 25.34
CA ASP A 323 12.93 -4.33 26.47
C ASP A 323 12.97 -5.40 27.58
N ILE A 324 12.38 -6.59 27.35
CA ILE A 324 12.17 -7.62 28.37
C ILE A 324 13.46 -8.17 28.99
N THR A 325 14.58 -8.05 28.28
CA THR A 325 15.90 -8.52 28.72
C THR A 325 16.62 -7.50 29.60
N SER A 326 16.18 -6.23 29.60
CA SER A 326 16.86 -5.12 30.27
C SER A 326 15.99 -4.38 31.27
N VAL A 327 14.67 -4.40 31.11
CA VAL A 327 13.69 -3.70 31.95
C VAL A 327 12.88 -4.69 32.77
N TYR A 328 12.88 -4.51 34.10
CA TYR A 328 12.16 -5.38 35.02
C TYR A 328 10.64 -5.14 34.94
N ARG A 329 9.84 -6.13 35.34
CA ARG A 329 8.38 -6.05 35.31
C ARG A 329 7.78 -6.01 36.72
N LEU A 330 6.66 -5.30 36.87
CA LEU A 330 5.87 -5.27 38.10
C LEU A 330 4.97 -6.52 38.21
N GLY A 331 4.82 -7.01 39.44
CA GLY A 331 4.16 -8.27 39.80
C GLY A 331 2.69 -8.39 39.37
N GLU A 332 2.00 -7.26 39.21
CA GLU A 332 0.59 -7.17 38.84
C GLU A 332 0.42 -6.00 37.87
N TRP A 333 0.78 -6.19 36.60
CA TRP A 333 0.39 -5.27 35.53
C TRP A 333 -0.97 -5.72 34.99
N PRO A 334 -2.06 -4.93 35.13
CA PRO A 334 -3.38 -5.39 34.71
C PRO A 334 -3.48 -5.31 33.18
N LEU A 335 -3.66 -6.48 32.55
CA LEU A 335 -4.30 -6.55 31.23
C LEU A 335 -5.74 -7.09 31.31
N SER A 336 -6.19 -7.54 32.48
CA SER A 336 -7.58 -7.93 32.73
C SER A 336 -7.84 -8.10 34.22
N PHE A 337 -8.97 -7.55 34.68
CA PHE A 337 -9.47 -7.60 36.06
C PHE A 337 -9.77 -9.03 36.51
N PRO A 338 -9.36 -9.36 37.75
CA PRO A 338 -10.35 -9.84 38.70
C PRO A 338 -10.36 -8.93 39.94
N SER A 339 -11.55 -8.68 40.49
CA SER A 339 -11.74 -8.02 41.79
C SER A 339 -10.80 -8.63 42.85
N PRO A 340 -10.38 -7.89 43.89
CA PRO A 340 -9.61 -8.46 45.00
C PRO A 340 -10.47 -9.51 45.72
N ARG A 341 -10.34 -10.77 45.32
CA ARG A 341 -10.71 -11.91 46.16
C ARG A 341 -9.51 -12.18 47.03
N ILE A 342 -9.57 -11.64 48.24
CA ILE A 342 -8.77 -12.10 49.36
C ILE A 342 -9.10 -13.60 49.53
N PRO A 343 -8.16 -14.54 49.33
CA PRO A 343 -8.32 -15.87 49.89
C PRO A 343 -7.86 -15.77 51.34
N THR A 344 -8.76 -15.39 52.24
CA THR A 344 -8.44 -15.20 53.66
C THR A 344 -8.28 -16.50 54.43
N GLU A 345 -8.41 -17.66 53.80
CA GLU A 345 -8.49 -18.93 54.53
C GLU A 345 -7.55 -19.99 53.95
N SER A 346 -6.23 -19.73 53.98
CA SER A 346 -5.26 -20.84 53.97
C SER A 346 -3.82 -20.48 54.39
N TRP A 347 -3.48 -19.22 54.69
CA TRP A 347 -2.11 -18.83 55.08
C TRP A 347 -1.92 -18.57 56.57
N ALA A 348 -2.99 -18.62 57.36
CA ALA A 348 -2.94 -18.48 58.83
C ALA A 348 -2.22 -19.66 59.53
N ALA A 349 -2.01 -20.80 58.86
CA ALA A 349 -1.43 -22.00 59.49
C ALA A 349 0.12 -22.04 59.46
N ALA A 350 0.80 -21.11 58.77
CA ALA A 350 2.26 -21.06 58.71
C ALA A 350 2.90 -20.00 59.62
N LEU A 351 2.12 -19.35 60.50
CA LEU A 351 2.56 -18.24 61.35
C LEU A 351 3.25 -18.65 62.67
N HIS A 352 3.46 -19.95 62.93
CA HIS A 352 4.03 -20.41 64.21
C HIS A 352 5.46 -20.95 64.16
N GLY A 353 6.23 -20.66 63.10
CA GLY A 353 7.61 -21.16 63.02
C GLY A 353 8.53 -20.34 62.15
N SER A 354 8.67 -19.03 62.40
CA SER A 354 9.72 -18.25 61.74
C SER A 354 10.28 -17.21 62.71
N LYS A 355 11.46 -17.50 63.24
CA LYS A 355 12.30 -16.51 63.93
C LYS A 355 12.54 -15.34 62.98
N GLU A 356 12.54 -14.14 63.56
CA GLU A 356 12.97 -12.88 62.97
C GLU A 356 14.06 -13.07 61.91
N ILE A 357 13.74 -12.68 60.66
CA ILE A 357 14.70 -12.64 59.56
C ILE A 357 15.72 -11.53 59.89
N GLN A 358 16.87 -11.93 60.45
CA GLN A 358 18.05 -11.10 60.62
C GLN A 358 18.66 -10.78 59.23
N VAL A 359 18.21 -9.71 58.58
CA VAL A 359 18.84 -9.17 57.35
C VAL A 359 19.04 -7.64 57.47
N LEU A 360 19.46 -7.16 58.65
CA LEU A 360 19.61 -5.73 58.90
C LEU A 360 20.96 -5.33 59.52
N GLN A 361 22.05 -6.03 59.17
CA GLN A 361 23.40 -5.71 59.67
C GLN A 361 24.49 -5.53 58.60
N SER A 362 24.14 -5.39 57.32
CA SER A 362 25.16 -5.21 56.27
C SER A 362 24.87 -4.01 55.36
N TRP A 363 24.50 -2.87 55.95
CA TRP A 363 24.17 -1.64 55.21
C TRP A 363 24.80 -0.36 55.81
N GLU A 364 25.80 -0.47 56.69
CA GLU A 364 26.50 0.70 57.26
C GLU A 364 27.94 0.90 56.74
N GLU A 365 28.44 0.02 55.87
CA GLU A 365 29.72 0.23 55.19
C GLU A 365 29.48 0.28 53.69
N ILE A 366 29.46 1.50 53.14
CA ILE A 366 29.84 1.97 51.79
C ILE A 366 29.27 3.37 51.70
N ASN A 367 29.89 4.30 52.41
CA ASN A 367 29.64 5.72 52.24
C ASN A 367 30.95 6.46 52.48
N ASP A 368 31.86 6.34 51.52
CA ASP A 368 33.06 7.17 51.40
C ASP A 368 33.63 6.97 49.98
N TRP A 369 33.10 7.71 49.01
CA TRP A 369 33.90 8.34 47.95
C TRP A 369 33.03 9.27 47.09
N ALA A 370 32.85 10.50 47.55
CA ALA A 370 32.54 11.60 46.65
C ALA A 370 33.15 12.89 47.21
N THR A 371 34.16 13.41 46.53
CA THR A 371 34.20 14.80 45.99
C THR A 371 35.57 15.17 45.42
N SER A 372 35.53 15.93 44.31
CA SER A 372 36.53 16.84 43.69
C SER A 372 36.82 16.46 42.23
N SER A 373 36.24 17.13 41.22
CA SER A 373 36.34 18.52 40.73
C SER A 373 37.25 18.63 39.49
N THR A 374 36.64 19.14 38.42
CA THR A 374 37.16 20.10 37.41
C THR A 374 38.18 19.70 36.33
N SER A 375 37.77 19.99 35.06
CA SER A 375 38.53 20.69 33.98
C SER A 375 39.67 19.91 33.30
N GLU A 376 39.93 19.89 31.97
CA GLU A 376 39.49 20.62 30.78
C GLU A 376 40.00 19.85 29.53
N LEU A 377 39.36 20.09 28.36
CA LEU A 377 39.90 20.08 26.98
C LEU A 377 40.64 18.86 26.40
N SER A 378 40.05 18.27 25.35
CA SER A 378 40.56 18.39 23.97
C SER A 378 39.65 17.70 22.94
N SER A 379 39.28 18.47 21.91
CA SER A 379 38.86 17.98 20.59
C SER A 379 40.12 17.66 19.74
N PRO A 380 40.02 16.86 18.65
CA PRO A 380 39.60 17.47 17.38
C PRO A 380 38.75 16.57 16.46
N GLY A 381 37.94 17.25 15.65
CA GLY A 381 37.81 16.94 14.22
C GLY A 381 36.74 15.93 13.82
N SER A 382 35.62 16.42 13.31
CA SER A 382 35.35 16.48 11.86
C SER A 382 33.85 16.71 11.64
N GLU A 383 33.51 17.90 11.17
CA GLU A 383 32.19 18.20 10.64
C GLU A 383 32.05 17.55 9.26
N ALA A 384 31.06 16.67 9.10
CA ALA A 384 30.52 16.30 7.81
C ALA A 384 29.00 16.53 7.85
N ALA A 385 28.57 17.49 7.04
CA ALA A 385 27.17 17.81 6.78
C ALA A 385 26.41 16.60 6.19
N PRO A 386 25.07 16.55 6.33
CA PRO A 386 24.28 15.40 5.92
C PRO A 386 24.27 15.27 4.40
N ALA A 387 24.55 14.06 3.92
CA ALA A 387 24.50 13.71 2.52
C ALA A 387 23.09 13.96 1.97
N THR A 388 23.05 14.73 0.88
CA THR A 388 21.90 14.96 0.04
C THR A 388 21.40 13.65 -0.58
N LEU A 389 20.09 13.55 -0.61
CA LEU A 389 19.25 12.45 -1.08
C LEU A 389 19.31 12.33 -2.63
N GLU A 390 20.47 11.99 -3.20
CA GLU A 390 20.63 11.80 -4.67
C GLU A 390 21.33 10.49 -5.10
N ASP A 391 21.72 9.60 -4.18
CA ASP A 391 22.59 8.44 -4.52
C ASP A 391 21.97 7.04 -4.30
N VAL A 392 20.64 6.87 -4.36
CA VAL A 392 19.99 5.55 -4.15
C VAL A 392 19.29 4.97 -5.39
N LEU A 393 19.40 5.59 -6.57
CA LEU A 393 18.78 5.06 -7.80
C LEU A 393 19.74 5.00 -8.99
N LEU A 394 20.83 4.26 -8.84
CA LEU A 394 21.56 3.70 -9.98
C LEU A 394 21.98 2.28 -9.61
N GLU A 395 21.08 1.32 -9.84
CA GLU A 395 21.56 0.01 -10.30
C GLU A 395 22.37 0.30 -11.56
N LYS A 396 23.70 0.24 -11.44
CA LYS A 396 24.58 0.26 -12.60
C LYS A 396 24.10 -0.87 -13.52
N PRO A 397 23.63 -0.60 -14.74
CA PRO A 397 23.48 -1.69 -15.70
C PRO A 397 24.88 -2.25 -15.92
N ASP A 398 24.98 -3.58 -15.94
CA ASP A 398 26.19 -4.33 -16.25
C ASP A 398 27.01 -3.61 -17.34
N ASP A 399 28.33 -3.52 -17.14
CA ASP A 399 29.32 -3.01 -18.10
C ASP A 399 29.21 -3.78 -19.43
N LEU A 400 28.23 -3.41 -20.27
CA LEU A 400 28.23 -3.70 -21.68
C LEU A 400 29.20 -2.69 -22.30
N ASP A 401 30.29 -3.17 -22.89
CA ASP A 401 31.24 -2.37 -23.68
C ASP A 401 30.50 -1.75 -24.88
N TYR A 402 29.80 -0.64 -24.67
CA TYR A 402 29.19 0.13 -25.75
C TYR A 402 30.30 0.75 -26.61
N PRO A 403 30.19 0.68 -27.94
CA PRO A 403 31.16 1.32 -28.82
C PRO A 403 31.13 2.84 -28.61
N LYS A 404 32.32 3.42 -28.41
CA LYS A 404 32.50 4.86 -28.17
C LYS A 404 33.15 5.51 -29.38
N PHE A 405 32.55 6.59 -29.88
CA PHE A 405 33.04 7.37 -31.01
C PHE A 405 33.45 8.77 -30.54
N PHE A 406 34.72 9.12 -30.75
CA PHE A 406 35.25 10.43 -30.47
C PHE A 406 34.88 11.39 -31.61
N ILE A 407 34.39 12.58 -31.27
CA ILE A 407 34.05 13.64 -32.22
C ILE A 407 35.20 14.63 -32.29
N ASP A 408 35.94 14.61 -33.41
CA ASP A 408 36.94 15.61 -33.75
C ASP A 408 36.43 16.51 -34.89
N LEU A 409 36.15 17.78 -34.58
CA LEU A 409 35.64 18.77 -35.55
C LEU A 409 36.72 19.69 -36.13
N ASN A 410 38.01 19.33 -36.01
CA ASN A 410 39.07 20.10 -36.67
C ASN A 410 38.82 20.22 -38.19
N ALA A 411 38.84 21.44 -38.71
CA ALA A 411 38.36 21.78 -40.07
C ALA A 411 39.02 21.01 -41.22
N GLY A 412 40.19 20.38 -41.02
CA GLY A 412 40.85 19.53 -42.01
C GLY A 412 40.33 18.09 -42.09
N HIS A 413 39.70 17.58 -41.02
CA HIS A 413 39.31 16.17 -40.89
C HIS A 413 37.87 15.87 -41.36
N MET A 414 37.04 16.90 -41.58
CA MET A 414 35.65 16.72 -42.04
C MET A 414 35.53 16.37 -43.54
N GLU A 415 36.60 16.59 -44.31
CA GLU A 415 36.71 16.20 -45.72
C GLU A 415 37.28 14.79 -45.90
N ASP A 416 37.87 14.21 -44.85
CA ASP A 416 38.48 12.87 -44.87
C ASP A 416 37.42 11.78 -44.62
N ALA A 417 37.26 10.86 -45.58
CA ALA A 417 36.31 9.75 -45.47
C ALA A 417 36.63 8.80 -44.29
N ASP A 418 37.93 8.59 -44.03
CA ASP A 418 38.45 7.66 -43.02
C ASP A 418 37.98 7.99 -41.59
N VAL A 419 37.64 9.26 -41.33
CA VAL A 419 37.12 9.72 -40.03
C VAL A 419 35.72 9.18 -39.75
N PHE A 420 34.93 8.95 -40.80
CA PHE A 420 33.54 8.49 -40.69
C PHE A 420 33.38 6.99 -40.90
N ASP A 421 34.38 6.30 -41.47
CA ASP A 421 34.33 4.86 -41.73
C ASP A 421 34.00 4.01 -40.49
N PRO A 422 34.53 4.28 -39.27
CA PRO A 422 34.19 3.49 -38.09
C PRO A 422 32.70 3.56 -37.72
N ILE A 423 32.12 4.76 -37.69
CA ILE A 423 30.70 4.95 -37.36
C ILE A 423 29.81 4.41 -38.48
N LEU A 424 30.17 4.64 -39.74
CA LEU A 424 29.39 4.14 -40.88
C LEU A 424 29.39 2.62 -40.93
N THR A 425 30.53 1.97 -40.68
CA THR A 425 30.62 0.51 -40.64
C THR A 425 29.78 -0.05 -39.49
N PHE A 426 29.84 0.56 -38.31
CA PHE A 426 29.05 0.15 -37.16
C PHE A 426 27.54 0.29 -37.43
N LEU A 427 27.11 1.45 -37.94
CA LEU A 427 25.70 1.72 -38.21
C LEU A 427 25.16 1.04 -39.47
N ASN A 428 25.99 0.44 -40.33
CA ASN A 428 25.53 -0.21 -41.56
C ASN A 428 25.17 -1.70 -41.38
N GLN A 429 25.15 -2.21 -40.15
CA GLN A 429 24.73 -3.58 -39.86
C GLN A 429 23.25 -3.78 -40.19
N ASP A 430 22.90 -4.86 -40.88
CA ASP A 430 21.56 -5.08 -41.44
C ASP A 430 20.53 -5.61 -40.42
N ASN A 431 21.00 -6.05 -39.25
CA ASN A 431 20.16 -6.58 -38.18
C ASN A 431 20.27 -5.74 -36.91
N PHE A 432 19.28 -5.87 -36.02
CA PHE A 432 19.35 -5.27 -34.69
C PHE A 432 20.51 -5.89 -33.87
N VAL A 433 21.27 -5.03 -33.20
CA VAL A 433 22.32 -5.39 -32.24
C VAL A 433 22.01 -4.68 -30.92
N PRO A 434 22.22 -5.31 -29.75
CA PRO A 434 21.88 -4.70 -28.45
C PRO A 434 22.45 -3.29 -28.24
N SER A 435 23.64 -3.01 -28.78
CA SER A 435 24.27 -1.68 -28.73
C SER A 435 23.45 -0.57 -29.41
N PHE A 436 22.53 -0.90 -30.32
CA PHE A 436 21.63 0.08 -30.95
C PHE A 436 20.47 0.49 -30.05
N GLN A 437 20.22 -0.21 -28.95
CA GLN A 437 19.12 0.12 -28.04
C GLN A 437 19.24 1.54 -27.49
N SER A 438 20.47 2.03 -27.24
CA SER A 438 20.73 3.41 -26.79
C SER A 438 20.39 4.48 -27.83
N PHE A 439 20.26 4.12 -29.12
CA PHE A 439 19.81 5.03 -30.17
C PHE A 439 18.29 5.19 -30.19
N TYR A 440 17.57 4.14 -29.78
CA TYR A 440 16.11 4.03 -29.93
C TYR A 440 15.35 4.34 -28.64
N ASP A 441 16.05 4.49 -27.52
CA ASP A 441 15.49 4.72 -26.19
C ASP A 441 14.88 6.12 -25.99
N LEU A 442 14.12 6.28 -24.91
CA LEU A 442 13.47 7.53 -24.53
C LEU A 442 14.48 8.58 -24.03
N SER A 443 15.53 8.13 -23.35
CA SER A 443 16.46 8.95 -22.57
C SER A 443 17.59 9.57 -23.39
N PHE A 444 17.64 9.32 -24.70
CA PHE A 444 18.74 9.75 -25.57
C PHE A 444 20.11 9.25 -25.04
N SER A 445 20.17 8.02 -24.52
CA SER A 445 21.36 7.52 -23.82
C SER A 445 22.63 7.59 -24.67
N PHE A 446 22.49 7.48 -26.00
CA PHE A 446 23.59 7.62 -26.95
C PHE A 446 24.40 8.92 -26.81
N LEU A 447 23.80 10.01 -26.31
CA LEU A 447 24.48 11.28 -26.05
C LEU A 447 25.60 11.14 -25.02
N HIS A 448 25.49 10.18 -24.11
CA HIS A 448 26.44 9.96 -23.02
C HIS A 448 27.16 8.60 -23.13
N SER A 449 26.54 7.60 -23.75
CA SER A 449 27.11 6.24 -23.87
C SER A 449 27.98 6.04 -25.09
N THR A 450 27.67 6.71 -26.21
CA THR A 450 28.17 6.35 -27.54
C THR A 450 29.03 7.44 -28.17
N PHE A 451 28.70 8.71 -27.96
CA PHE A 451 29.47 9.83 -28.48
C PHE A 451 30.16 10.58 -27.34
N TYR A 452 31.40 11.02 -27.56
CA TYR A 452 32.15 11.84 -26.61
C TYR A 452 33.12 12.78 -27.34
N GLY A 453 33.61 13.81 -26.65
CA GLY A 453 34.55 14.79 -27.23
C GLY A 453 33.91 16.04 -27.83
N PHE A 454 32.57 16.16 -27.80
CA PHE A 454 31.86 17.38 -28.18
C PHE A 454 31.54 18.26 -26.97
N SER A 455 31.52 19.57 -27.16
CA SER A 455 31.23 20.57 -26.14
C SER A 455 29.77 21.05 -26.17
N ASP A 456 29.12 20.99 -27.33
CA ASP A 456 27.71 21.33 -27.53
C ASP A 456 27.00 20.29 -28.44
N GLU A 457 25.69 20.11 -28.28
CA GLU A 457 24.89 19.21 -29.11
C GLU A 457 24.88 19.62 -30.59
N ASP A 458 25.09 20.91 -30.90
CA ASP A 458 25.20 21.38 -32.28
C ASP A 458 26.44 20.82 -33.00
N GLU A 459 27.54 20.57 -32.27
CA GLU A 459 28.73 19.90 -32.79
C GLU A 459 28.43 18.44 -33.18
N LEU A 460 27.69 17.74 -32.34
CA LEU A 460 27.21 16.38 -32.64
C LEU A 460 26.26 16.37 -33.84
N VAL A 461 25.32 17.32 -33.93
CA VAL A 461 24.41 17.43 -35.08
C VAL A 461 25.20 17.60 -36.36
N LEU A 462 26.20 18.49 -36.37
CA LEU A 462 27.06 18.70 -37.54
C LEU A 462 27.80 17.41 -37.93
N TYR A 463 28.40 16.72 -36.97
CA TYR A 463 29.08 15.44 -37.20
C TYR A 463 28.15 14.36 -37.78
N LEU A 464 26.91 14.26 -37.28
CA LEU A 464 25.92 13.31 -37.79
C LEU A 464 25.39 13.70 -39.18
N GLU A 465 25.25 14.99 -39.47
CA GLU A 465 24.88 15.49 -40.80
C GLU A 465 25.94 15.19 -41.85
N THR A 466 27.23 15.38 -41.52
CA THR A 466 28.33 15.01 -42.41
C THR A 466 28.44 13.49 -42.58
N SER A 467 28.30 12.73 -41.49
CA SER A 467 28.21 11.26 -41.54
C SER A 467 27.08 10.79 -42.45
N ARG A 468 25.90 11.40 -42.37
CA ARG A 468 24.73 11.07 -43.22
C ARG A 468 25.02 11.30 -44.69
N ASN A 469 25.72 12.40 -45.01
CA ASN A 469 26.12 12.72 -46.39
C ASN A 469 27.13 11.70 -46.93
N TRP A 470 28.09 11.28 -46.11
CA TRP A 470 29.03 10.21 -46.48
C TRP A 470 28.33 8.87 -46.68
N ALA A 471 27.44 8.46 -45.77
CA ALA A 471 26.63 7.24 -45.92
C ALA A 471 25.86 7.21 -47.25
N LYS A 472 25.33 8.37 -47.67
CA LYS A 472 24.61 8.53 -48.94
C LYS A 472 25.55 8.39 -50.15
N ARG A 473 26.77 8.91 -50.06
CA ARG A 473 27.80 8.78 -51.12
C ARG A 473 28.32 7.36 -51.25
N THR A 474 28.57 6.69 -50.13
CA THR A 474 29.10 5.31 -50.06
C THR A 474 28.03 4.23 -50.24
N ARG A 475 26.75 4.62 -50.35
CA ARG A 475 25.58 3.73 -50.46
C ARG A 475 25.42 2.77 -49.27
N SER A 476 25.82 3.20 -48.08
CA SER A 476 25.58 2.51 -46.81
C SER A 476 24.14 2.75 -46.35
N VAL A 477 23.20 1.94 -46.85
CA VAL A 477 21.74 2.10 -46.67
C VAL A 477 21.36 2.15 -45.19
N TRP A 478 21.80 1.19 -44.38
CA TRP A 478 21.43 1.09 -42.97
C TRP A 478 22.03 2.21 -42.13
N ALA A 479 23.27 2.59 -42.41
CA ALA A 479 23.89 3.74 -41.75
C ALA A 479 23.13 5.02 -42.08
N HIS A 480 22.75 5.22 -43.33
CA HIS A 480 21.97 6.38 -43.76
C HIS A 480 20.62 6.46 -43.04
N VAL A 481 19.87 5.36 -42.95
CA VAL A 481 18.58 5.30 -42.24
C VAL A 481 18.75 5.62 -40.74
N ARG A 482 19.72 4.98 -40.06
CA ARG A 482 19.96 5.21 -38.62
C ARG A 482 20.41 6.63 -38.32
N LEU A 483 21.26 7.23 -39.17
CA LEU A 483 21.70 8.62 -39.03
C LEU A 483 20.54 9.60 -39.24
N CYS A 484 19.70 9.38 -40.26
CA CYS A 484 18.46 10.15 -40.44
C CYS A 484 17.54 10.04 -39.22
N PHE A 485 17.38 8.84 -38.65
CA PHE A 485 16.57 8.65 -37.44
C PHE A 485 17.14 9.41 -36.23
N LEU A 486 18.45 9.34 -35.98
CA LEU A 486 19.12 10.05 -34.89
C LEU A 486 18.98 11.58 -35.04
N LEU A 487 19.23 12.12 -36.25
CA LEU A 487 19.04 13.53 -36.56
C LEU A 487 17.58 13.97 -36.36
N GLY A 488 16.63 13.13 -36.78
CA GLY A 488 15.20 13.35 -36.55
C GLY A 488 14.85 13.40 -35.05
N LYS A 489 15.41 12.50 -34.24
CA LYS A 489 15.26 12.52 -32.77
C LYS A 489 15.82 13.79 -32.15
N LEU A 490 17.03 14.22 -32.52
CA LEU A 490 17.61 15.47 -32.04
C LEU A 490 16.78 16.69 -32.44
N CYS A 491 16.19 16.67 -33.64
CA CYS A 491 15.25 17.70 -34.07
C CYS A 491 13.98 17.70 -33.21
N ILE A 492 13.42 16.54 -32.86
CA ILE A 492 12.30 16.44 -31.92
C ILE A 492 12.68 17.02 -30.55
N LYS A 493 13.86 16.68 -30.02
CA LYS A 493 14.36 17.21 -28.73
C LYS A 493 14.40 18.74 -28.73
N LYS A 494 14.80 19.34 -29.86
CA LYS A 494 14.81 20.80 -30.09
C LYS A 494 13.46 21.37 -30.58
N VAL A 495 12.37 20.60 -30.56
CA VAL A 495 11.00 20.99 -30.97
C VAL A 495 10.92 21.43 -32.47
N LYS A 496 11.89 21.01 -33.29
CA LYS A 496 11.98 21.30 -34.75
C LYS A 496 11.24 20.24 -35.57
N PHE A 497 9.92 20.14 -35.42
CA PHE A 497 9.11 19.07 -36.03
C PHE A 497 9.18 19.01 -37.57
N SER A 498 9.31 20.16 -38.26
CA SER A 498 9.43 20.18 -39.72
C SER A 498 10.71 19.54 -40.22
N GLN A 499 11.82 19.81 -39.53
CA GLN A 499 13.11 19.20 -39.86
C GLN A 499 13.10 17.71 -39.51
N ALA A 500 12.55 17.35 -38.35
CA ALA A 500 12.38 15.96 -37.95
C ALA A 500 11.58 15.15 -38.99
N ARG A 501 10.47 15.71 -39.50
CA ARG A 501 9.67 15.08 -40.56
C ARG A 501 10.53 14.74 -41.77
N VAL A 502 11.31 15.70 -42.26
CA VAL A 502 12.15 15.52 -43.46
C VAL A 502 13.12 14.36 -43.26
N TYR A 503 13.80 14.31 -42.10
CA TYR A 503 14.73 13.23 -41.80
C TYR A 503 14.05 11.86 -41.69
N PHE A 504 12.88 11.77 -41.05
CA PHE A 504 12.15 10.51 -40.94
C PHE A 504 11.54 10.05 -42.28
N GLU A 505 11.01 10.97 -43.10
CA GLU A 505 10.51 10.65 -44.44
C GLU A 505 11.65 10.17 -45.35
N GLU A 506 12.84 10.78 -45.25
CA GLU A 506 14.02 10.32 -45.99
C GLU A 506 14.45 8.92 -45.55
N ALA A 507 14.52 8.66 -44.23
CA ALA A 507 14.80 7.34 -43.70
C ALA A 507 13.81 6.28 -44.22
N MET A 508 12.50 6.59 -44.20
CA MET A 508 11.46 5.69 -44.71
C MET A 508 11.54 5.45 -46.22
N SER A 509 11.98 6.45 -46.99
CA SER A 509 12.10 6.34 -48.45
C SER A 509 13.26 5.45 -48.91
N VAL A 510 14.31 5.34 -48.08
CA VAL A 510 15.52 4.56 -48.37
C VAL A 510 15.41 3.12 -47.85
N LEU A 511 14.51 2.88 -46.89
CA LEU A 511 14.33 1.59 -46.25
C LEU A 511 13.59 0.59 -47.16
N ASP A 512 14.26 -0.50 -47.56
CA ASP A 512 13.70 -1.56 -48.42
C ASP A 512 13.66 -2.94 -47.71
N ARG A 513 14.31 -3.09 -46.56
CA ARG A 513 14.37 -4.31 -45.72
C ARG A 513 14.25 -4.03 -44.23
N GLY A 514 13.32 -3.16 -43.83
CA GLY A 514 13.19 -2.66 -42.47
C GLY A 514 13.00 -3.70 -41.36
N PHE A 515 12.57 -4.93 -41.67
CA PHE A 515 12.34 -5.97 -40.66
C PHE A 515 13.62 -6.60 -40.09
N GLY A 516 14.81 -6.33 -40.64
CA GLY A 516 16.09 -6.73 -40.04
C GLY A 516 16.36 -6.02 -38.70
N ASP A 517 15.90 -4.77 -38.56
CA ASP A 517 15.94 -4.00 -37.32
C ASP A 517 14.52 -3.53 -36.95
N LEU A 518 13.74 -4.47 -36.42
CA LEU A 518 12.35 -4.24 -36.03
C LEU A 518 12.17 -3.12 -34.99
N PRO A 519 13.04 -2.97 -33.95
CA PRO A 519 13.01 -1.82 -33.05
C PRO A 519 13.13 -0.47 -33.77
N LEU A 520 14.07 -0.34 -34.71
CA LEU A 520 14.23 0.86 -35.53
C LEU A 520 12.99 1.13 -36.39
N LEU A 521 12.49 0.11 -37.09
CA LEU A 521 11.30 0.23 -37.94
C LEU A 521 10.09 0.76 -37.15
N ALA A 522 9.88 0.19 -35.97
CA ALA A 522 8.82 0.60 -35.06
C ALA A 522 9.05 2.02 -34.53
N ALA A 523 10.27 2.37 -34.11
CA ALA A 523 10.59 3.71 -33.63
C ALA A 523 10.39 4.77 -34.72
N LEU A 524 10.75 4.46 -35.96
CA LEU A 524 10.60 5.35 -37.11
C LEU A 524 9.13 5.57 -37.48
N HIS A 525 8.33 4.49 -37.56
CA HIS A 525 6.88 4.58 -37.83
C HIS A 525 6.14 5.41 -36.78
N VAL A 526 6.45 5.15 -35.51
CA VAL A 526 5.82 5.85 -34.40
C VAL A 526 6.27 7.31 -34.35
N SER A 527 7.57 7.61 -34.50
CA SER A 527 8.07 8.98 -34.53
C SER A 527 7.48 9.79 -35.68
N LEU A 528 7.39 9.21 -36.86
CA LEU A 528 6.81 9.86 -38.04
C LEU A 528 5.31 10.12 -37.86
N ALA A 529 4.55 9.15 -37.32
CA ALA A 529 3.13 9.31 -37.01
C ALA A 529 2.89 10.41 -35.96
N SER A 530 3.69 10.46 -34.89
CA SER A 530 3.62 11.52 -33.88
C SER A 530 3.92 12.90 -34.48
N VAL A 531 4.91 13.01 -35.38
CA VAL A 531 5.19 14.27 -36.10
C VAL A 531 4.02 14.65 -37.01
N TYR A 532 3.39 13.71 -37.71
CA TYR A 532 2.21 14.01 -38.54
C TYR A 532 1.02 14.50 -37.71
N LEU A 533 0.80 13.95 -36.52
CA LEU A 533 -0.22 14.44 -35.59
C LEU A 533 0.09 15.88 -35.15
N LYS A 534 1.31 16.14 -34.67
CA LYS A 534 1.77 17.48 -34.25
C LYS A 534 1.65 18.53 -35.37
N GLN A 535 1.91 18.12 -36.62
CA GLN A 535 1.84 19.00 -37.78
C GLN A 535 0.48 19.03 -38.49
N ASN A 536 -0.53 18.35 -37.96
CA ASN A 536 -1.89 18.30 -38.52
C ASN A 536 -1.97 17.75 -39.97
N MET A 537 -1.12 16.77 -40.31
CA MET A 537 -1.00 16.17 -41.65
C MET A 537 -1.93 14.96 -41.85
N LYS A 538 -3.25 15.20 -41.89
CA LYS A 538 -4.29 14.16 -41.87
C LYS A 538 -4.11 13.02 -42.88
N HIS A 539 -3.94 13.34 -44.17
CA HIS A 539 -3.86 12.32 -45.23
C HIS A 539 -2.61 11.42 -45.10
N LYS A 540 -1.46 12.00 -44.74
CA LYS A 540 -0.23 11.22 -44.55
C LYS A 540 -0.31 10.33 -43.31
N PHE A 541 -0.92 10.85 -42.24
CA PHE A 541 -1.15 10.10 -41.02
C PHE A 541 -2.10 8.91 -41.24
N SER A 542 -3.23 9.12 -41.91
CA SER A 542 -4.20 8.03 -42.16
C SER A 542 -3.59 6.89 -42.97
N CYS A 543 -2.75 7.17 -43.98
CA CYS A 543 -2.10 6.12 -44.75
C CYS A 543 -1.09 5.28 -43.94
N LEU A 544 -0.53 5.84 -42.87
CA LEU A 544 0.50 5.19 -42.04
C LEU A 544 -0.11 4.51 -40.80
N LEU A 545 -1.30 4.95 -40.37
CA LEU A 545 -1.91 4.62 -39.08
C LEU A 545 -1.96 3.11 -38.82
N GLY A 546 -2.54 2.31 -39.72
CA GLY A 546 -2.74 0.88 -39.47
C GLY A 546 -1.43 0.12 -39.21
N LYS A 547 -0.37 0.43 -39.97
CA LYS A 547 0.96 -0.16 -39.78
C LYS A 547 1.64 0.34 -38.50
N THR A 548 1.51 1.64 -38.21
CA THR A 548 2.05 2.21 -36.96
C THR A 548 1.37 1.65 -35.72
N VAL A 549 0.04 1.57 -35.69
CA VAL A 549 -0.70 0.98 -34.55
C VAL A 549 -0.23 -0.45 -34.33
N THR A 550 -0.09 -1.23 -35.40
CA THR A 550 0.42 -2.60 -35.32
C THR A 550 1.79 -2.66 -34.64
N LEU A 551 2.76 -1.86 -35.10
CA LEU A 551 4.10 -1.84 -34.50
C LEU A 551 4.11 -1.30 -33.06
N LEU A 552 3.17 -0.42 -32.72
CA LEU A 552 3.04 0.19 -31.40
C LEU A 552 2.46 -0.78 -30.36
N VAL A 553 1.36 -1.47 -30.69
CA VAL A 553 0.62 -2.30 -29.70
C VAL A 553 0.91 -3.79 -29.81
N CYS A 554 1.30 -4.31 -30.97
CA CYS A 554 1.51 -5.75 -31.17
C CYS A 554 2.91 -6.24 -30.79
N LEU A 555 3.91 -5.36 -30.64
CA LEU A 555 5.27 -5.77 -30.28
C LEU A 555 5.48 -5.78 -28.76
N PRO A 556 5.75 -6.94 -28.14
CA PRO A 556 6.05 -7.02 -26.71
C PRO A 556 7.39 -6.39 -26.39
N GLY A 557 7.52 -5.79 -25.21
CA GLY A 557 8.81 -5.34 -24.67
C GLY A 557 9.42 -4.13 -25.37
N ARG A 558 8.74 -3.54 -26.37
CA ARG A 558 9.17 -2.31 -27.06
C ARG A 558 9.49 -1.19 -26.05
N SER A 559 10.62 -0.52 -26.28
CA SER A 559 10.99 0.72 -25.61
C SER A 559 10.32 1.92 -26.29
N PHE A 560 9.91 2.90 -25.49
CA PHE A 560 9.50 4.19 -26.03
C PHE A 560 10.73 4.93 -26.57
N SER A 561 10.55 5.62 -27.69
CA SER A 561 11.58 6.38 -28.38
C SER A 561 11.46 7.88 -28.18
N SER A 562 10.27 8.38 -27.82
CA SER A 562 10.02 9.78 -27.50
C SER A 562 8.79 9.96 -26.61
N GLU A 563 8.70 11.07 -25.86
CA GLU A 563 7.49 11.44 -25.10
C GLU A 563 6.28 11.70 -26.03
N ASN A 564 6.52 12.12 -27.27
CA ASN A 564 5.46 12.39 -28.25
C ASN A 564 4.65 11.14 -28.64
N GLU A 565 5.08 9.94 -28.26
CA GLU A 565 4.29 8.71 -28.40
C GLU A 565 2.97 8.77 -27.60
N LEU A 566 2.88 9.61 -26.56
CA LEU A 566 1.65 9.81 -25.79
C LEU A 566 0.48 10.31 -26.64
N GLU A 567 0.73 11.23 -27.58
CA GLU A 567 -0.34 11.73 -28.47
C GLU A 567 -0.88 10.65 -29.40
N LEU A 568 0.01 9.78 -29.87
CA LEU A 568 -0.38 8.63 -30.67
C LEU A 568 -1.17 7.62 -29.83
N LEU A 569 -0.68 7.26 -28.64
CA LEU A 569 -1.39 6.35 -27.74
C LEU A 569 -2.78 6.86 -27.37
N THR A 570 -2.91 8.16 -27.07
CA THR A 570 -4.21 8.78 -26.75
C THR A 570 -5.15 8.82 -27.96
N TYR A 571 -4.64 9.08 -29.17
CA TYR A 571 -5.44 8.95 -30.38
C TYR A 571 -5.95 7.52 -30.59
N VAL A 572 -5.09 6.51 -30.45
CA VAL A 572 -5.48 5.10 -30.62
C VAL A 572 -6.43 4.65 -29.50
N LEU A 573 -6.26 5.15 -28.27
CA LEU A 573 -7.20 4.88 -27.18
C LEU A 573 -8.60 5.43 -27.52
N ARG A 574 -8.67 6.67 -28.04
CA ARG A 574 -9.93 7.26 -28.52
C ARG A 574 -10.58 6.41 -29.62
N GLU A 575 -9.82 5.92 -30.60
CA GLU A 575 -10.33 4.99 -31.62
C GLU A 575 -10.86 3.69 -31.00
N SER A 576 -10.12 3.11 -30.06
CA SER A 576 -10.52 1.85 -29.42
C SER A 576 -11.82 2.00 -28.60
N ILE A 577 -12.01 3.13 -27.90
CA ILE A 577 -13.24 3.47 -27.18
C ILE A 577 -14.41 3.68 -28.16
N ALA A 578 -14.15 4.32 -29.30
CA ALA A 578 -15.14 4.51 -30.34
C ALA A 578 -15.61 3.16 -30.93
N ALA A 579 -14.67 2.28 -31.22
CA ALA A 579 -14.91 0.94 -31.74
C ALA A 579 -15.47 -0.04 -30.69
N GLY A 580 -15.26 0.22 -29.40
CA GLY A 580 -15.62 -0.69 -28.31
C GLY A 580 -14.68 -1.91 -28.21
N ASN A 581 -13.40 -1.73 -28.51
CA ASN A 581 -12.39 -2.80 -28.50
C ASN A 581 -11.68 -2.86 -27.14
N ALA A 582 -12.31 -3.49 -26.14
CA ALA A 582 -11.81 -3.54 -24.77
C ALA A 582 -10.40 -4.17 -24.59
N PRO A 583 -10.01 -5.24 -25.32
CA PRO A 583 -8.64 -5.76 -25.25
C PRO A 583 -7.58 -4.76 -25.73
N LEU A 584 -7.89 -4.00 -26.78
CA LEU A 584 -7.01 -2.94 -27.29
C LEU A 584 -6.97 -1.75 -26.33
N GLU A 585 -8.11 -1.36 -25.73
CA GLU A 585 -8.17 -0.34 -24.68
C GLU A 585 -7.22 -0.70 -23.52
N ALA A 586 -7.30 -1.94 -23.01
CA ALA A 586 -6.43 -2.41 -21.93
C ALA A 586 -4.94 -2.37 -22.32
N ARG A 587 -4.59 -2.83 -23.53
CA ARG A 587 -3.21 -2.78 -24.05
C ARG A 587 -2.68 -1.35 -24.09
N ILE A 588 -3.47 -0.40 -24.57
CA ILE A 588 -3.05 1.00 -24.69
C ILE A 588 -2.95 1.66 -23.32
N CYS A 589 -3.89 1.43 -22.42
CA CYS A 589 -3.79 1.92 -21.03
C CYS A 589 -2.52 1.42 -20.34
N PHE A 590 -2.15 0.15 -20.53
CA PHE A 590 -0.88 -0.38 -20.03
C PHE A 590 0.34 0.38 -20.61
N LEU A 591 0.36 0.64 -21.91
CA LEU A 591 1.46 1.39 -22.55
C LEU A 591 1.51 2.84 -22.05
N ILE A 592 0.37 3.51 -21.88
CA ILE A 592 0.31 4.87 -21.32
C ILE A 592 0.86 4.89 -19.89
N VAL A 593 0.44 3.95 -19.04
CA VAL A 593 0.97 3.82 -17.69
C VAL A 593 2.48 3.61 -17.72
N LYS A 594 2.98 2.66 -18.52
CA LYS A 594 4.42 2.40 -18.67
C LYS A 594 5.19 3.66 -19.09
N LEU A 595 4.66 4.43 -20.04
CA LEU A 595 5.27 5.68 -20.49
C LEU A 595 5.31 6.73 -19.38
N PHE A 596 4.22 6.95 -18.65
CA PHE A 596 4.19 7.92 -17.54
C PHE A 596 5.15 7.55 -16.41
N LEU A 597 5.27 6.26 -16.08
CA LEU A 597 6.21 5.79 -15.06
C LEU A 597 7.66 6.07 -15.50
N GLN A 598 8.00 5.80 -16.76
CA GLN A 598 9.34 6.10 -17.31
C GLN A 598 9.65 7.61 -17.37
N LEU A 599 8.62 8.45 -17.55
CA LEU A 599 8.75 9.92 -17.53
C LEU A 599 8.72 10.50 -16.11
N GLY A 600 8.52 9.70 -15.06
CA GLY A 600 8.36 10.17 -13.68
C GLY A 600 7.03 10.89 -13.39
N ARG A 601 6.07 10.88 -14.32
CA ARG A 601 4.74 11.55 -14.22
C ARG A 601 3.74 10.72 -13.41
N THR A 602 4.09 10.42 -12.16
CA THR A 602 3.31 9.54 -11.26
C THR A 602 1.88 10.02 -10.99
N GLU A 603 1.63 11.34 -11.00
CA GLU A 603 0.31 11.91 -10.72
C GLU A 603 -0.74 11.57 -11.79
N GLU A 604 -0.31 11.31 -13.03
CA GLU A 604 -1.19 11.05 -14.18
C GLU A 604 -1.47 9.57 -14.40
N VAL A 605 -0.75 8.69 -13.70
CA VAL A 605 -0.87 7.23 -13.84
C VAL A 605 -2.23 6.72 -13.34
N LEU A 606 -2.73 7.30 -12.25
CA LEU A 606 -3.84 6.74 -11.47
C LEU A 606 -5.12 6.49 -12.32
N PRO A 607 -5.65 7.44 -13.11
CA PRO A 607 -6.85 7.22 -13.92
C PRO A 607 -6.74 6.06 -14.92
N PHE A 608 -5.58 5.93 -15.57
CA PHE A 608 -5.36 4.88 -16.57
C PHE A 608 -5.15 3.53 -15.92
N LEU A 609 -4.48 3.49 -14.76
CA LEU A 609 -4.27 2.26 -14.00
C LEU A 609 -5.56 1.73 -13.36
N GLU A 610 -6.39 2.63 -12.82
CA GLU A 610 -7.73 2.30 -12.33
C GLU A 610 -8.61 1.74 -13.45
N HIS A 611 -8.60 2.37 -14.62
CA HIS A 611 -9.35 1.90 -15.77
C HIS A 611 -8.87 0.53 -16.26
N LEU A 612 -7.55 0.33 -16.32
CA LEU A 612 -6.93 -0.95 -16.68
C LEU A 612 -7.36 -2.07 -15.73
N GLN A 613 -7.40 -1.78 -14.43
CA GLN A 613 -7.87 -2.73 -13.42
C GLN A 613 -9.36 -3.04 -13.60
N CYS A 614 -10.20 -2.03 -13.88
CA CYS A 614 -11.63 -2.23 -14.17
C CYS A 614 -11.89 -3.08 -15.42
N LEU A 615 -11.09 -2.89 -16.48
CA LEU A 615 -11.17 -3.72 -17.69
C LEU A 615 -10.78 -5.17 -17.42
N SER A 616 -9.80 -5.36 -16.54
CA SER A 616 -9.31 -6.69 -16.14
C SER A 616 -10.32 -7.44 -15.28
N THR A 617 -11.05 -6.75 -14.39
CA THR A 617 -12.10 -7.35 -13.56
C THR A 617 -13.38 -7.65 -14.35
N ALA A 618 -13.77 -6.79 -15.29
CA ALA A 618 -14.97 -6.96 -16.11
C ALA A 618 -14.90 -8.12 -17.13
N GLY A 619 -13.69 -8.56 -17.51
CA GLY A 619 -13.47 -9.67 -18.44
C GLY A 619 -13.61 -11.07 -17.81
N LEU A 620 -13.82 -11.17 -16.51
CA LEU A 620 -13.87 -12.44 -15.77
C LEU A 620 -15.32 -12.84 -15.52
N GLY A 621 -15.73 -13.98 -16.08
CA GLY A 621 -17.00 -14.61 -15.71
C GLY A 621 -17.04 -14.96 -14.21
N PRO A 622 -18.24 -15.03 -13.60
CA PRO A 622 -18.39 -15.34 -12.17
C PRO A 622 -17.87 -16.75 -11.87
N GLY A 623 -16.61 -16.88 -11.47
CA GLY A 623 -15.99 -18.16 -11.08
C GLY A 623 -14.56 -18.39 -11.56
N THR A 624 -14.06 -17.62 -12.52
CA THR A 624 -12.67 -17.77 -13.00
C THR A 624 -11.75 -16.80 -12.25
N ARG A 625 -10.95 -17.31 -11.30
CA ARG A 625 -9.90 -16.53 -10.64
C ARG A 625 -8.71 -16.35 -11.60
N ALA A 626 -8.77 -15.38 -12.50
CA ALA A 626 -7.53 -14.80 -13.00
C ALA A 626 -6.86 -14.04 -11.86
N GLY A 627 -5.53 -14.16 -11.73
CA GLY A 627 -4.79 -13.32 -10.79
C GLY A 627 -4.99 -11.84 -11.17
N PRO A 628 -5.29 -10.95 -10.21
CA PRO A 628 -5.34 -9.52 -10.49
C PRO A 628 -4.01 -9.07 -11.08
N LEU A 629 -4.04 -8.03 -11.93
CA LEU A 629 -2.81 -7.38 -12.38
C LEU A 629 -1.96 -7.02 -11.16
N ASP A 630 -0.64 -7.23 -11.24
CA ASP A 630 0.33 -6.85 -10.20
C ASP A 630 0.49 -5.30 -10.10
N ALA A 631 -0.59 -4.59 -10.38
CA ALA A 631 -0.74 -3.15 -10.22
C ALA A 631 -1.22 -2.77 -8.82
N THR A 632 -1.64 -3.75 -7.99
CA THR A 632 -2.19 -3.48 -6.66
C THR A 632 -1.21 -2.74 -5.77
N ALA A 633 0.09 -3.05 -5.82
CA ALA A 633 1.09 -2.35 -5.03
C ALA A 633 1.29 -0.91 -5.51
N THR A 634 1.35 -0.71 -6.83
CA THR A 634 1.43 0.62 -7.45
C THR A 634 0.20 1.46 -7.11
N LEU A 635 -1.01 0.89 -7.13
CA LEU A 635 -2.23 1.57 -6.70
C LEU A 635 -2.18 1.95 -5.21
N CYS A 636 -1.73 1.04 -4.33
CA CYS A 636 -1.57 1.34 -2.90
C CYS A 636 -0.65 2.55 -2.69
N HIS A 637 0.49 2.57 -3.39
CA HIS A 637 1.43 3.69 -3.31
C HIS A 637 0.84 5.00 -3.84
N LEU A 638 0.12 4.96 -4.97
CA LEU A 638 -0.51 6.17 -5.53
C LEU A 638 -1.61 6.73 -4.61
N TYR A 639 -2.42 5.88 -3.98
CA TYR A 639 -3.43 6.32 -3.01
C TYR A 639 -2.80 6.85 -1.72
N ASP A 640 -1.72 6.23 -1.23
CA ASP A 640 -0.94 6.72 -0.10
C ASP A 640 -0.38 8.12 -0.38
N LYS A 641 0.21 8.33 -1.56
CA LYS A 641 0.73 9.64 -2.00
C LYS A 641 -0.37 10.71 -2.10
N LYS A 642 -1.60 10.31 -2.47
CA LYS A 642 -2.78 11.19 -2.50
C LYS A 642 -3.42 11.43 -1.12
N CYS A 643 -2.87 10.85 -0.05
CA CYS A 643 -3.41 10.91 1.30
C CYS A 643 -4.85 10.35 1.39
N LEU A 644 -5.11 9.23 0.72
CA LEU A 644 -6.37 8.49 0.74
C LEU A 644 -6.19 7.14 1.48
N PRO A 645 -6.11 7.15 2.83
CA PRO A 645 -5.71 5.98 3.61
C PRO A 645 -6.72 4.83 3.61
N ASN A 646 -8.04 5.10 3.59
CA ASN A 646 -9.05 4.03 3.56
C ASN A 646 -8.99 3.29 2.22
N ILE A 647 -8.88 4.04 1.13
CA ILE A 647 -8.77 3.48 -0.23
C ILE A 647 -7.44 2.74 -0.40
N ALA A 648 -6.33 3.27 0.13
CA ALA A 648 -5.03 2.59 0.09
C ALA A 648 -5.06 1.24 0.83
N LEU A 649 -5.72 1.17 1.99
CA LEU A 649 -5.91 -0.09 2.71
C LEU A 649 -6.89 -1.04 1.99
N ALA A 650 -7.93 -0.49 1.34
CA ALA A 650 -8.85 -1.27 0.52
C ALA A 650 -8.16 -1.88 -0.71
N SER A 651 -7.28 -1.14 -1.39
CA SER A 651 -6.46 -1.69 -2.48
C SER A 651 -5.51 -2.77 -1.95
N ALA A 652 -4.90 -2.56 -0.78
CA ALA A 652 -4.08 -3.58 -0.14
C ALA A 652 -4.90 -4.82 0.27
N ARG A 653 -6.20 -4.69 0.54
CA ARG A 653 -7.11 -5.84 0.81
C ARG A 653 -7.31 -6.73 -0.42
N SER A 654 -7.28 -6.15 -1.62
CA SER A 654 -7.40 -6.87 -2.89
C SER A 654 -6.09 -7.52 -3.38
N PHE A 655 -4.97 -7.25 -2.70
CA PHE A 655 -3.66 -7.78 -3.05
C PHE A 655 -3.63 -9.32 -3.03
N VAL A 656 -3.11 -9.91 -4.11
CA VAL A 656 -2.84 -11.34 -4.24
C VAL A 656 -1.35 -11.54 -4.51
N PRO A 657 -0.60 -12.22 -3.63
CA PRO A 657 0.83 -12.42 -3.83
C PRO A 657 1.12 -13.26 -5.08
N SER A 658 2.05 -12.78 -5.89
CA SER A 658 2.62 -13.50 -7.04
C SER A 658 3.90 -14.23 -6.62
N GLY A 659 4.18 -15.37 -7.25
CA GLY A 659 5.43 -16.13 -7.04
C GLY A 659 6.61 -15.64 -7.88
N ALA A 660 6.45 -14.53 -8.61
CA ALA A 660 7.49 -13.99 -9.48
C ALA A 660 8.57 -13.23 -8.67
N LYS A 661 9.82 -13.26 -9.14
CA LYS A 661 10.92 -12.53 -8.48
C LYS A 661 10.70 -11.02 -8.63
N GLY A 662 10.84 -10.27 -7.54
CA GLY A 662 10.71 -8.80 -7.52
C GLY A 662 9.28 -8.27 -7.36
N THR A 663 8.29 -9.14 -7.13
CA THR A 663 6.91 -8.71 -6.81
C THR A 663 6.74 -8.56 -5.30
N PRO A 664 5.85 -7.66 -4.83
CA PRO A 664 5.63 -7.47 -3.41
C PRO A 664 5.18 -8.78 -2.75
N THR A 665 5.64 -9.05 -1.54
CA THR A 665 5.27 -10.25 -0.78
C THR A 665 4.17 -9.94 0.23
N PRO A 666 3.57 -10.97 0.87
CA PRO A 666 2.69 -10.76 2.03
C PRO A 666 3.35 -9.97 3.17
N ILE A 667 4.69 -9.96 3.28
CA ILE A 667 5.45 -9.16 4.25
C ILE A 667 5.29 -7.67 3.95
N TRP A 668 5.50 -7.28 2.68
CA TRP A 668 5.27 -5.91 2.21
C TRP A 668 3.85 -5.44 2.54
N ARG A 669 2.84 -6.27 2.25
CA ARG A 669 1.43 -5.96 2.55
C ARG A 669 1.19 -5.72 4.04
N ALA A 670 1.73 -6.58 4.90
CA ALA A 670 1.58 -6.44 6.34
C ALA A 670 2.23 -5.15 6.87
N GLY A 671 3.44 -4.83 6.40
CA GLY A 671 4.14 -3.59 6.75
C GLY A 671 3.40 -2.34 6.26
N PHE A 672 2.91 -2.34 5.02
CA PHE A 672 2.13 -1.25 4.46
C PHE A 672 0.86 -0.95 5.27
N ILE A 673 0.16 -2.01 5.70
CA ILE A 673 -1.06 -1.88 6.52
C ILE A 673 -0.74 -1.36 7.91
N LEU A 674 0.34 -1.83 8.55
CA LEU A 674 0.80 -1.32 9.85
C LEU A 674 1.08 0.18 9.80
N GLN A 675 1.82 0.63 8.79
CA GLN A 675 2.18 2.03 8.63
C GLN A 675 0.96 2.93 8.41
N ASN A 676 0.00 2.49 7.58
CA ASN A 676 -1.13 3.31 7.17
C ASN A 676 -2.36 3.22 8.10
N ALA A 677 -2.60 2.08 8.75
CA ALA A 677 -3.72 1.93 9.69
C ALA A 677 -3.60 2.86 10.91
N SER A 678 -2.37 3.21 11.31
CA SER A 678 -2.11 4.18 12.37
C SER A 678 -2.66 5.58 12.06
N ARG A 679 -2.69 5.97 10.78
CA ARG A 679 -3.15 7.28 10.31
C ARG A 679 -4.68 7.42 10.37
N LEU A 680 -5.41 6.31 10.29
CA LEU A 680 -6.89 6.30 10.40
C LEU A 680 -7.39 6.53 11.82
N LEU A 681 -6.57 6.23 12.83
CA LEU A 681 -6.99 6.25 14.24
C LEU A 681 -6.91 7.64 14.89
N GLY A 682 -6.47 8.68 14.17
CA GLY A 682 -6.61 10.11 14.53
C GLY A 682 -5.92 10.58 15.82
N LYS A 683 -5.30 9.66 16.57
CA LYS A 683 -4.49 9.95 17.75
C LYS A 683 -3.02 9.90 17.34
N GLN A 684 -2.19 10.75 17.94
CA GLN A 684 -0.73 10.66 17.83
C GLN A 684 -0.36 9.19 18.00
N PRO A 685 0.21 8.53 16.97
CA PRO A 685 0.50 7.12 17.06
C PRO A 685 1.58 6.99 18.12
N ASP A 686 1.22 6.38 19.24
CA ASP A 686 2.23 5.72 20.03
C ASP A 686 2.88 4.72 19.06
N ARG A 687 4.14 4.98 18.65
CA ARG A 687 4.86 4.22 17.60
C ARG A 687 4.89 2.71 17.90
N SER A 688 4.53 2.35 19.12
CA SER A 688 4.46 1.03 19.73
C SER A 688 3.13 0.27 19.54
N SER A 689 2.03 0.92 19.11
CA SER A 689 0.68 0.32 19.08
C SER A 689 0.37 -0.39 17.76
N ILE A 690 -0.02 -1.66 17.82
CA ILE A 690 -0.34 -2.50 16.66
C ILE A 690 -1.87 -2.57 16.46
N PRO A 691 -2.42 -2.03 15.36
CA PRO A 691 -3.85 -2.08 15.08
C PRO A 691 -4.35 -3.52 14.89
N ALA A 692 -5.53 -3.85 15.43
CA ALA A 692 -6.14 -5.18 15.29
C ALA A 692 -6.29 -5.60 13.81
N LEU A 693 -6.59 -4.63 12.93
CA LEU A 693 -6.66 -4.80 11.47
C LEU A 693 -5.40 -5.46 10.87
N ALA A 694 -4.21 -5.20 11.42
CA ALA A 694 -2.97 -5.73 10.89
C ALA A 694 -2.77 -7.23 11.20
N CYS A 695 -3.45 -7.78 12.20
CA CYS A 695 -3.23 -9.14 12.69
C CYS A 695 -3.48 -10.21 11.62
N SER A 696 -4.54 -10.08 10.82
CA SER A 696 -4.81 -11.04 9.72
C SER A 696 -3.69 -11.05 8.68
N TYR A 697 -3.19 -9.88 8.32
CA TYR A 697 -2.14 -9.74 7.31
C TYR A 697 -0.78 -10.21 7.84
N LEU A 698 -0.47 -9.96 9.11
CA LEU A 698 0.71 -10.50 9.79
C LEU A 698 0.70 -12.04 9.84
N LYS A 699 -0.46 -12.67 10.03
CA LYS A 699 -0.57 -14.14 9.95
C LYS A 699 -0.36 -14.67 8.54
N GLN A 700 -0.89 -13.99 7.52
CA GLN A 700 -0.64 -14.35 6.12
C GLN A 700 0.85 -14.22 5.77
N ALA A 701 1.51 -13.16 6.24
CA ALA A 701 2.95 -13.00 6.13
C ALA A 701 3.71 -14.13 6.85
N LEU A 702 3.26 -14.53 8.05
CA LEU A 702 3.87 -15.63 8.78
C LEU A 702 3.75 -16.95 8.01
N GLN A 703 2.57 -17.25 7.44
CA GLN A 703 2.37 -18.45 6.63
C GLN A 703 3.28 -18.47 5.40
N PHE A 704 3.39 -17.35 4.69
CA PHE A 704 4.32 -17.20 3.58
C PHE A 704 5.77 -17.46 4.00
N CYS A 705 6.21 -16.91 5.13
CA CYS A 705 7.55 -17.16 5.68
C CYS A 705 7.77 -18.63 6.10
N CYS A 706 6.70 -19.37 6.45
CA CYS A 706 6.79 -20.81 6.72
C CYS A 706 7.08 -21.60 5.45
N GLU A 707 6.39 -21.26 4.38
CA GLU A 707 6.55 -21.88 3.06
C GLU A 707 7.95 -21.60 2.50
N SER A 708 8.46 -20.37 2.66
CA SER A 708 9.81 -19.99 2.23
C SER A 708 10.93 -20.39 3.20
N ARG A 709 10.60 -20.96 4.37
CA ARG A 709 11.53 -21.35 5.45
C ARG A 709 12.44 -20.22 5.97
N ALA A 710 11.98 -18.97 5.91
CA ALA A 710 12.69 -17.80 6.44
C ALA A 710 12.57 -17.71 7.98
N VAL A 711 13.35 -18.49 8.73
CA VAL A 711 13.30 -18.60 10.20
C VAL A 711 13.38 -17.23 10.93
N PRO A 712 14.29 -16.30 10.58
CA PRO A 712 14.37 -15.00 11.26
C PRO A 712 13.07 -14.19 11.11
N ALA A 713 12.52 -14.10 9.89
CA ALA A 713 11.27 -13.40 9.63
C ALA A 713 10.08 -14.05 10.34
N GLN A 714 10.05 -15.39 10.44
CA GLN A 714 9.02 -16.09 11.22
C GLN A 714 9.08 -15.73 12.71
N ARG A 715 10.28 -15.65 13.31
CA ARG A 715 10.46 -15.25 14.72
C ARG A 715 9.96 -13.83 14.93
N THR A 716 10.40 -12.88 14.10
CA THR A 716 9.98 -11.47 14.15
C THR A 716 8.46 -11.34 14.07
N LEU A 717 7.83 -12.00 13.09
CA LEU A 717 6.36 -11.97 12.95
C LEU A 717 5.63 -12.60 14.14
N CYS A 718 6.17 -13.66 14.75
CA CYS A 718 5.61 -14.24 15.97
C CYS A 718 5.74 -13.28 17.17
N ALA A 719 6.85 -12.56 17.30
CA ALA A 719 7.03 -11.55 18.35
C ALA A 719 6.04 -10.38 18.17
N VAL A 720 5.90 -9.85 16.95
CA VAL A 720 4.93 -8.79 16.64
C VAL A 720 3.49 -9.25 16.91
N LEU A 721 3.12 -10.47 16.47
CA LEU A 721 1.80 -11.03 16.76
C LEU A 721 1.58 -11.23 18.27
N CYS A 722 2.57 -11.74 19.00
CA CYS A 722 2.50 -11.87 20.46
C CYS A 722 2.18 -10.53 21.12
N ARG A 723 2.91 -9.47 20.74
CA ARG A 723 2.70 -8.11 21.22
C ARG A 723 1.32 -7.57 20.85
N ALA A 724 0.86 -7.78 19.61
CA ALA A 724 -0.46 -7.36 19.16
C ALA A 724 -1.58 -8.02 19.99
N TYR A 725 -1.54 -9.34 20.15
CA TYR A 725 -2.52 -10.07 20.96
C TYR A 725 -2.50 -9.64 22.43
N LEU A 726 -1.31 -9.33 22.97
CA LEU A 726 -1.15 -8.80 24.33
C LEU A 726 -1.80 -7.41 24.50
N GLN A 727 -1.60 -6.49 23.54
CA GLN A 727 -2.18 -5.15 23.55
C GLN A 727 -3.72 -5.15 23.56
N HIS A 728 -4.31 -6.15 22.89
CA HIS A 728 -5.76 -6.35 22.81
C HIS A 728 -6.30 -7.32 23.90
N GLY A 729 -5.50 -7.71 24.89
CA GLY A 729 -5.95 -8.50 26.06
C GLY A 729 -6.16 -10.00 25.83
N LEU A 730 -5.79 -10.53 24.66
CA LEU A 730 -5.98 -11.95 24.31
C LEU A 730 -4.74 -12.78 24.65
N LEU A 731 -4.62 -13.17 25.92
CA LEU A 731 -3.44 -13.86 26.46
C LEU A 731 -3.16 -15.23 25.82
N ASP A 732 -4.18 -15.98 25.39
CA ASP A 732 -3.98 -17.29 24.72
C ASP A 732 -3.41 -17.15 23.31
N GLY A 733 -3.74 -16.09 22.60
CA GLY A 733 -3.10 -15.74 21.33
C GLY A 733 -1.63 -15.38 21.55
N ALA A 734 -1.37 -14.50 22.52
CA ALA A 734 -0.02 -14.06 22.86
C ALA A 734 0.88 -15.23 23.26
N LEU A 735 0.43 -16.11 24.16
CA LEU A 735 1.20 -17.27 24.60
C LEU A 735 1.55 -18.22 23.44
N ARG A 736 0.59 -18.49 22.54
CA ARG A 736 0.83 -19.35 21.37
C ARG A 736 1.94 -18.80 20.47
N TYR A 737 1.92 -17.50 20.19
CA TYR A 737 2.95 -16.87 19.36
C TYR A 737 4.29 -16.71 20.09
N ALA A 738 4.29 -16.43 21.40
CA ALA A 738 5.51 -16.43 22.21
C ALA A 738 6.19 -17.82 22.24
N ALA A 739 5.42 -18.89 22.42
CA ALA A 739 5.95 -20.25 22.41
C ALA A 739 6.56 -20.61 21.05
N ARG A 740 5.91 -20.18 19.96
CA ARG A 740 6.43 -20.36 18.61
C ARG A 740 7.70 -19.53 18.37
N ALA A 741 7.75 -18.28 18.83
CA ALA A 741 8.95 -17.45 18.74
C ALA A 741 10.12 -18.06 19.52
N ALA A 742 9.89 -18.61 20.71
CA ALA A 742 10.92 -19.28 21.51
C ALA A 742 11.46 -20.56 20.83
N ALA A 743 10.58 -21.38 20.24
CA ALA A 743 10.99 -22.56 19.48
C ALA A 743 11.85 -22.19 18.26
N LEU A 744 11.51 -21.12 17.54
CA LEU A 744 12.29 -20.61 16.40
C LEU A 744 13.62 -20.00 16.87
N GLY A 745 13.60 -19.19 17.93
CA GLY A 745 14.80 -18.58 18.52
C GLY A 745 15.83 -19.61 18.98
N GLY A 746 15.38 -20.74 19.55
CA GLY A 746 16.28 -21.84 19.93
C GLY A 746 17.05 -22.50 18.78
N SER A 747 16.64 -22.26 17.52
CA SER A 747 17.37 -22.70 16.33
C SER A 747 18.25 -21.62 15.69
N MET A 748 18.31 -20.43 16.29
CA MET A 748 19.07 -19.27 15.83
C MET A 748 20.33 -19.06 16.69
N GLY A 749 20.47 -17.92 17.38
CA GLY A 749 21.56 -17.59 18.29
C GLY A 749 21.14 -17.60 19.76
N GLU A 750 22.12 -17.52 20.66
CA GLU A 750 21.90 -17.53 22.11
C GLU A 750 21.08 -16.30 22.57
N GLU A 751 21.30 -15.14 21.97
CA GLU A 751 20.60 -13.90 22.32
C GLU A 751 19.11 -13.94 21.92
N GLU A 752 18.79 -14.37 20.70
CA GLU A 752 17.39 -14.47 20.25
C GLU A 752 16.64 -15.59 20.97
N ALA A 753 17.32 -16.69 21.26
CA ALA A 753 16.77 -17.77 22.08
C ALA A 753 16.47 -17.29 23.50
N PHE A 754 17.36 -16.51 24.09
CA PHE A 754 17.20 -15.94 25.43
C PHE A 754 16.02 -14.96 25.48
N GLU A 755 15.98 -13.94 24.60
CA GLU A 755 14.91 -12.94 24.54
C GLU A 755 13.53 -13.60 24.36
N SER A 756 13.43 -14.54 23.43
CA SER A 756 12.16 -15.20 23.10
C SER A 756 11.69 -16.13 24.23
N SER A 757 12.62 -16.83 24.90
CA SER A 757 12.31 -17.68 26.06
C SER A 757 11.91 -16.87 27.29
N LEU A 758 12.57 -15.73 27.52
CA LEU A 758 12.22 -14.81 28.60
C LEU A 758 10.83 -14.21 28.39
N SER A 759 10.53 -13.81 27.15
CA SER A 759 9.19 -13.35 26.74
C SER A 759 8.13 -14.43 26.98
N LEU A 760 8.41 -15.69 26.63
CA LEU A 760 7.51 -16.82 26.91
C LEU A 760 7.28 -17.02 28.41
N GLY A 761 8.34 -16.94 29.22
CA GLY A 761 8.24 -17.01 30.68
C GLY A 761 7.34 -15.90 31.25
N TRP A 762 7.47 -14.69 30.74
CA TRP A 762 6.60 -13.57 31.11
C TRP A 762 5.13 -13.81 30.70
N MET A 763 4.87 -14.33 29.50
CA MET A 763 3.50 -14.66 29.06
C MET A 763 2.83 -15.71 29.96
N TYR A 764 3.56 -16.72 30.44
CA TYR A 764 3.03 -17.68 31.41
C TYR A 764 2.67 -17.05 32.76
N LEU A 765 3.44 -16.05 33.21
CA LEU A 765 3.12 -15.29 34.42
C LEU A 765 1.83 -14.48 34.26
N LEU A 766 1.64 -13.82 33.11
CA LEU A 766 0.42 -13.08 32.83
C LEU A 766 -0.83 -13.99 32.77
N GLN A 767 -0.66 -15.24 32.30
CA GLN A 767 -1.72 -16.26 32.32
C GLN A 767 -1.96 -16.90 33.70
N GLN A 768 -1.29 -16.45 34.77
CA GLN A 768 -1.38 -17.04 36.10
C GLN A 768 -0.96 -18.53 36.13
N ARG A 769 0.03 -18.91 35.30
CA ARG A 769 0.64 -20.25 35.27
C ARG A 769 2.10 -20.18 35.73
N PRO A 770 2.35 -20.01 37.03
CA PRO A 770 3.70 -19.74 37.52
C PRO A 770 4.64 -20.95 37.48
N GLY A 771 4.12 -22.18 37.44
CA GLY A 771 4.92 -23.42 37.34
C GLY A 771 5.82 -23.44 36.10
N PRO A 772 5.23 -23.51 34.89
CA PRO A 772 5.99 -23.47 33.62
C PRO A 772 6.90 -22.25 33.49
N ALA A 773 6.45 -21.07 33.96
CA ALA A 773 7.27 -19.86 33.97
C ALA A 773 8.56 -20.07 34.80
N GLY A 774 8.43 -20.60 36.01
CA GLY A 774 9.57 -20.86 36.90
C GLY A 774 10.58 -21.85 36.31
N ASP A 775 10.10 -22.87 35.58
CA ASP A 775 10.98 -23.84 34.93
C ASP A 775 11.83 -23.21 33.82
N ILE A 776 11.21 -22.41 32.95
CA ILE A 776 11.90 -21.67 31.89
C ILE A 776 12.92 -20.70 32.49
N LEU A 777 12.53 -19.93 33.50
CA LEU A 777 13.39 -18.92 34.12
C LEU A 777 14.58 -19.56 34.86
N ARG A 778 14.39 -20.70 35.53
CA ARG A 778 15.49 -21.49 36.12
C ARG A 778 16.45 -22.00 35.05
N GLN A 779 15.94 -22.42 33.89
CA GLN A 779 16.79 -22.84 32.77
C GLN A 779 17.62 -21.66 32.23
N LEU A 780 17.02 -20.48 32.08
CA LEU A 780 17.72 -19.26 31.65
C LEU A 780 18.78 -18.81 32.67
N LEU A 781 18.52 -18.91 33.97
CA LEU A 781 19.57 -18.64 34.97
C LEU A 781 20.75 -19.61 34.88
N ARG A 782 20.52 -20.88 34.52
CA ARG A 782 21.60 -21.86 34.35
C ARG A 782 22.47 -21.51 33.14
N SER A 783 21.86 -21.06 32.02
CA SER A 783 22.63 -20.64 30.85
C SER A 783 23.45 -19.37 31.11
N LEU A 784 22.98 -18.48 31.98
CA LEU A 784 23.69 -17.23 32.33
C LEU A 784 24.90 -17.40 33.27
N ARG A 785 25.12 -18.59 33.88
CA ARG A 785 26.19 -18.81 34.88
C ARG A 785 27.64 -18.67 34.36
N GLY A 786 27.83 -18.39 33.07
CA GLY A 786 29.13 -18.15 32.45
C GLY A 786 29.21 -16.88 31.59
N THR A 787 28.21 -16.00 31.66
CA THR A 787 28.12 -14.76 30.86
C THR A 787 28.06 -13.52 31.75
N ASP A 788 28.83 -12.47 31.45
CA ASP A 788 28.88 -11.20 32.22
C ASP A 788 27.65 -10.27 32.01
N SER A 789 26.46 -10.84 31.74
CA SER A 789 25.25 -10.07 31.45
C SER A 789 24.43 -9.79 32.72
N GLU A 790 24.91 -8.84 33.52
CA GLU A 790 24.29 -8.46 34.80
C GLU A 790 22.85 -7.95 34.65
N THR A 791 22.55 -7.23 33.56
CA THR A 791 21.20 -6.72 33.24
C THR A 791 20.21 -7.86 32.98
N GLN A 792 20.58 -8.82 32.13
CA GLN A 792 19.75 -9.99 31.79
C GLN A 792 19.53 -10.90 33.00
N GLY A 793 20.57 -11.18 33.77
CA GLY A 793 20.45 -11.97 35.00
C GLY A 793 19.48 -11.36 36.00
N GLY A 794 19.50 -10.03 36.12
CA GLY A 794 18.57 -9.30 36.96
C GLY A 794 17.11 -9.41 36.51
N ALA A 795 16.85 -9.30 35.20
CA ALA A 795 15.51 -9.44 34.64
C ALA A 795 14.94 -10.86 34.87
N VAL A 796 15.77 -11.90 34.69
CA VAL A 796 15.37 -13.28 34.97
C VAL A 796 15.08 -13.50 36.45
N HIS A 797 15.90 -12.95 37.36
CA HIS A 797 15.64 -13.03 38.81
C HIS A 797 14.33 -12.34 39.20
N ASN A 798 14.03 -11.17 38.61
CA ASN A 798 12.79 -10.43 38.85
C ASN A 798 11.56 -11.26 38.44
N LEU A 799 11.54 -11.82 37.22
CA LEU A 799 10.44 -12.66 36.76
C LEU A 799 10.35 -14.00 37.53
N LEU A 800 11.49 -14.58 37.92
CA LEU A 800 11.50 -15.84 38.68
C LEU A 800 10.91 -15.64 40.07
N ALA A 801 11.20 -14.51 40.72
CA ALA A 801 10.60 -14.14 41.98
C ALA A 801 9.07 -14.00 41.87
N MET A 802 8.56 -13.42 40.78
CA MET A 802 7.11 -13.39 40.51
C MET A 802 6.52 -14.81 40.36
N ALA A 803 7.22 -15.71 39.66
CA ALA A 803 6.81 -17.10 39.52
C ALA A 803 6.75 -17.82 40.88
N LEU A 804 7.79 -17.68 41.70
CA LEU A 804 7.88 -18.29 43.02
C LEU A 804 6.82 -17.75 43.98
N ARG A 805 6.55 -16.43 43.94
CA ARG A 805 5.43 -15.82 44.66
C ARG A 805 4.10 -16.46 44.27
N GLY A 806 3.83 -16.61 42.97
CA GLY A 806 2.62 -17.27 42.47
C GLY A 806 2.49 -18.75 42.87
N GLN A 807 3.60 -19.42 43.15
CA GLN A 807 3.62 -20.80 43.67
C GLN A 807 3.53 -20.88 45.20
N GLY A 808 3.56 -19.74 45.92
CA GLY A 808 3.56 -19.69 47.39
C GLY A 808 4.95 -19.83 48.03
N HIS A 809 6.03 -19.87 47.25
CA HIS A 809 7.41 -19.92 47.75
C HIS A 809 7.93 -18.52 48.12
N VAL A 810 7.35 -17.95 49.18
CA VAL A 810 7.57 -16.55 49.60
C VAL A 810 9.05 -16.23 49.88
N GLN A 811 9.75 -17.10 50.63
CA GLN A 811 11.15 -16.88 50.99
C GLN A 811 12.06 -16.85 49.76
N GLU A 812 11.93 -17.84 48.88
CA GLU A 812 12.71 -17.90 47.63
C GLU A 812 12.37 -16.73 46.69
N ALA A 813 11.11 -16.26 46.68
CA ALA A 813 10.72 -15.07 45.94
C ALA A 813 11.43 -13.81 46.45
N ALA A 814 11.48 -13.61 47.78
CA ALA A 814 12.18 -12.47 48.39
C ALA A 814 13.69 -12.50 48.07
N GLU A 815 14.34 -13.67 48.18
CA GLU A 815 15.75 -13.83 47.82
C GLU A 815 16.03 -13.47 46.35
N ASN A 816 15.16 -13.90 45.43
CA ASN A 816 15.33 -13.58 44.01
C ASN A 816 15.06 -12.10 43.70
N PHE A 817 14.08 -11.45 44.35
CA PHE A 817 13.89 -10.00 44.21
C PHE A 817 15.07 -9.20 44.76
N LEU A 818 15.68 -9.63 45.88
CA LEU A 818 16.89 -8.99 46.42
C LEU A 818 18.09 -9.15 45.47
N ARG A 819 18.26 -10.32 44.85
CA ARG A 819 19.28 -10.52 43.80
C ARG A 819 19.04 -9.64 42.58
N ALA A 820 17.78 -9.48 42.15
CA ALA A 820 17.42 -8.57 41.08
C ALA A 820 17.76 -7.11 41.46
N LEU A 821 17.44 -6.69 42.68
CA LEU A 821 17.79 -5.35 43.18
C LEU A 821 19.32 -5.13 43.23
N GLN A 822 20.09 -6.12 43.67
CA GLN A 822 21.55 -6.04 43.69
C GLN A 822 22.12 -5.84 42.28
N LYS A 823 21.68 -6.65 41.31
CA LYS A 823 22.10 -6.51 39.90
C LYS A 823 21.69 -5.17 39.29
N ALA A 824 20.51 -4.66 39.65
CA ALA A 824 20.06 -3.33 39.25
C ALA A 824 20.91 -2.19 39.85
N LYS A 825 21.49 -2.39 41.05
CA LYS A 825 22.46 -1.46 41.65
C LYS A 825 23.82 -1.52 40.98
N GLU A 826 24.33 -2.72 40.71
CA GLU A 826 25.61 -2.95 40.03
C GLU A 826 25.61 -2.33 38.62
N THR A 827 24.47 -2.38 37.93
CA THR A 827 24.28 -1.77 36.60
C THR A 827 23.91 -0.28 36.65
N GLY A 828 23.69 0.29 37.85
CA GLY A 828 23.26 1.69 38.03
C GLY A 828 21.85 2.00 37.52
N ASN A 829 21.05 1.00 37.14
CA ASN A 829 19.72 1.21 36.57
C ASN A 829 18.68 1.51 37.66
N ARG A 830 18.43 2.80 37.91
CA ARG A 830 17.47 3.28 38.93
C ARG A 830 16.03 2.81 38.70
N ARG A 831 15.57 2.68 37.44
CA ARG A 831 14.21 2.15 37.13
C ARG A 831 14.07 0.73 37.64
N ASN A 832 15.03 -0.15 37.31
CA ASN A 832 15.00 -1.55 37.75
C ASN A 832 15.13 -1.70 39.28
N GLN A 833 15.86 -0.80 39.93
CA GLN A 833 15.91 -0.73 41.40
C GLN A 833 14.52 -0.40 41.97
N ALA A 834 13.85 0.62 41.42
CA ALA A 834 12.51 1.01 41.83
C ALA A 834 11.48 -0.13 41.65
N VAL A 835 11.52 -0.82 40.51
CA VAL A 835 10.65 -1.99 40.23
C VAL A 835 10.91 -3.14 41.20
N SER A 836 12.18 -3.45 41.50
CA SER A 836 12.53 -4.52 42.44
C SER A 836 12.03 -4.22 43.86
N LEU A 837 12.20 -2.96 44.30
CA LEU A 837 11.70 -2.48 45.59
C LEU A 837 10.17 -2.50 45.65
N ALA A 838 9.48 -2.07 44.59
CA ALA A 838 8.03 -2.14 44.52
C ALA A 838 7.52 -3.58 44.65
N ASN A 839 8.16 -4.53 43.95
CA ASN A 839 7.81 -5.94 44.02
C ASN A 839 8.09 -6.57 45.40
N LEU A 840 9.17 -6.18 46.09
CA LEU A 840 9.42 -6.54 47.49
C LEU A 840 8.36 -5.98 48.43
N GLY A 841 7.94 -4.73 48.18
CA GLY A 841 6.84 -4.09 48.89
C GLY A 841 5.53 -4.84 48.74
N GLN A 842 5.16 -5.20 47.51
CA GLN A 842 3.95 -5.97 47.22
C GLN A 842 4.00 -7.40 47.79
N LEU A 843 5.15 -8.06 47.74
CA LEU A 843 5.36 -9.35 48.40
C LEU A 843 5.14 -9.22 49.92
N SER A 844 5.70 -8.18 50.53
CA SER A 844 5.56 -7.89 51.97
C SER A 844 4.11 -7.61 52.36
N LEU A 845 3.36 -6.87 51.52
CA LEU A 845 1.91 -6.65 51.72
C LEU A 845 1.14 -7.97 51.71
N SER A 846 1.40 -8.83 50.71
CA SER A 846 0.71 -10.12 50.61
C SER A 846 0.98 -11.06 51.79
N CYS A 847 2.06 -10.82 52.54
CA CYS A 847 2.43 -11.57 53.74
C CYS A 847 1.97 -10.89 55.05
N GLY A 848 1.29 -9.74 54.98
CA GLY A 848 0.85 -8.96 56.14
C GLY A 848 1.96 -8.16 56.84
N ALA A 849 3.16 -8.09 56.26
CA ALA A 849 4.30 -7.33 56.79
C ALA A 849 4.20 -5.85 56.37
N THR A 850 3.14 -5.17 56.81
CA THR A 850 2.74 -3.83 56.34
C THR A 850 3.80 -2.74 56.60
N GLN A 851 4.61 -2.87 57.64
CA GLN A 851 5.70 -1.92 57.94
C GLN A 851 6.85 -2.02 56.92
N LEU A 852 7.26 -3.24 56.57
CA LEU A 852 8.31 -3.48 55.57
C LEU A 852 7.80 -3.13 54.17
N ALA A 853 6.54 -3.43 53.89
CA ALA A 853 5.88 -3.02 52.66
C ALA A 853 5.93 -1.51 52.43
N GLU A 854 5.48 -0.73 53.42
CA GLU A 854 5.51 0.74 53.36
C GLU A 854 6.93 1.25 53.09
N LEU A 855 7.93 0.70 53.78
CA LEU A 855 9.33 1.10 53.62
C LEU A 855 9.84 0.87 52.18
N TYR A 856 9.66 -0.35 51.66
CA TYR A 856 10.11 -0.69 50.30
C TYR A 856 9.37 0.13 49.23
N LEU A 857 8.06 0.35 49.42
CA LEU A 857 7.25 1.15 48.49
C LEU A 857 7.63 2.63 48.54
N LEU A 858 7.93 3.20 49.71
CA LEU A 858 8.43 4.57 49.83
C LEU A 858 9.77 4.76 49.09
N TRP A 859 10.71 3.83 49.26
CA TRP A 859 11.98 3.87 48.53
C TRP A 859 11.77 3.74 47.02
N SER A 860 10.83 2.90 46.58
CA SER A 860 10.45 2.79 45.17
C SER A 860 9.90 4.11 44.63
N VAL A 861 8.95 4.74 45.34
CA VAL A 861 8.38 6.05 44.96
C VAL A 861 9.44 7.14 44.91
N GLN A 862 10.40 7.16 45.85
CA GLN A 862 11.51 8.11 45.83
C GLN A 862 12.35 7.97 44.56
N LEU A 863 12.72 6.74 44.19
CA LEU A 863 13.47 6.50 42.95
C LEU A 863 12.67 6.88 41.70
N TYR A 864 11.37 6.58 41.65
CA TYR A 864 10.52 7.05 40.54
C TYR A 864 10.41 8.57 40.49
N ALA A 865 10.37 9.25 41.64
CA ALA A 865 10.34 10.72 41.71
C ALA A 865 11.64 11.36 41.19
N GLU A 866 12.78 10.67 41.27
CA GLU A 866 14.05 11.09 40.67
C GLU A 866 14.08 10.91 39.14
N LEU A 867 13.24 10.04 38.57
CA LEU A 867 13.24 9.65 37.16
C LEU A 867 12.23 10.43 36.29
N GLN A 868 11.65 11.53 36.81
CA GLN A 868 10.55 12.25 36.17
C GLN A 868 10.85 12.70 34.72
N GLY A 869 9.89 12.47 33.82
CA GLY A 869 9.95 12.95 32.41
C GLY A 869 9.51 11.96 31.33
N HIS A 870 9.20 10.69 31.66
CA HIS A 870 8.85 9.64 30.69
C HIS A 870 7.50 8.97 30.96
N HIS A 871 6.62 8.95 29.95
CA HIS A 871 5.23 8.43 30.02
C HIS A 871 5.07 7.00 30.60
N GLU A 872 6.00 6.08 30.33
CA GLU A 872 5.90 4.69 30.82
C GLU A 872 6.14 4.55 32.32
N LEU A 873 7.04 5.36 32.88
CA LEU A 873 7.41 5.34 34.29
C LEU A 873 6.27 5.84 35.18
N ASP A 874 5.46 6.76 34.65
CA ASP A 874 4.34 7.35 35.39
C ASP A 874 3.18 6.35 35.58
N ALA A 875 3.01 5.41 34.64
CA ALA A 875 2.04 4.33 34.79
C ALA A 875 2.49 3.32 35.86
N GLU A 876 3.79 2.98 35.89
CA GLU A 876 4.37 2.17 36.96
C GLU A 876 4.24 2.87 38.32
N LEU A 877 4.60 4.15 38.40
CA LEU A 877 4.50 4.96 39.62
C LEU A 877 3.06 5.03 40.14
N ALA A 878 2.06 5.23 39.28
CA ALA A 878 0.66 5.21 39.69
C ALA A 878 0.28 3.90 40.39
N HIS A 879 0.74 2.74 39.88
CA HIS A 879 0.50 1.44 40.53
C HIS A 879 1.25 1.30 41.86
N VAL A 880 2.51 1.75 41.94
CA VAL A 880 3.27 1.72 43.20
C VAL A 880 2.61 2.60 44.27
N LEU A 881 2.06 3.75 43.88
CA LEU A 881 1.29 4.62 44.78
C LEU A 881 0.00 3.96 45.27
N LEU A 882 -0.68 3.15 44.44
CA LEU A 882 -1.84 2.36 44.88
C LEU A 882 -1.46 1.32 45.94
N TRP A 883 -0.33 0.61 45.74
CA TRP A 883 0.16 -0.34 46.74
C TRP A 883 0.59 0.36 48.03
N LEU A 884 1.23 1.53 47.92
CA LEU A 884 1.60 2.34 49.07
C LEU A 884 0.36 2.82 49.83
N ALA A 885 -0.68 3.26 49.11
CA ALA A 885 -1.95 3.66 49.70
C ALA A 885 -2.57 2.51 50.50
N GLN A 886 -2.61 1.31 49.93
CA GLN A 886 -3.11 0.12 50.62
C GLN A 886 -2.29 -0.20 51.87
N ALA A 887 -0.95 -0.13 51.79
CA ALA A 887 -0.07 -0.34 52.93
C ALA A 887 -0.37 0.65 54.09
N MET A 888 -0.61 1.92 53.77
CA MET A 888 -0.95 2.96 54.75
C MET A 888 -2.33 2.73 55.38
N VAL A 889 -3.31 2.33 54.57
CA VAL A 889 -4.68 1.99 55.02
C VAL A 889 -4.66 0.81 55.99
N ASP A 890 -3.93 -0.26 55.65
CA ASP A 890 -3.78 -1.44 56.52
C ASP A 890 -3.14 -1.08 57.87
N ARG A 891 -2.33 -0.01 57.90
CA ARG A 891 -1.73 0.57 59.10
C ARG A 891 -2.60 1.60 59.82
N GLN A 892 -3.85 1.78 59.41
CA GLN A 892 -4.79 2.76 59.97
C GLN A 892 -4.41 4.23 59.73
N ARG A 893 -3.55 4.53 58.74
CA ARG A 893 -3.19 5.90 58.33
C ARG A 893 -4.05 6.36 57.15
N MET A 894 -5.33 6.57 57.41
CA MET A 894 -6.34 6.80 56.36
C MET A 894 -6.08 8.07 55.53
N GLU A 895 -5.65 9.16 56.16
CA GLU A 895 -5.37 10.43 55.47
C GLU A 895 -4.16 10.32 54.52
N ASP A 896 -3.11 9.62 54.95
CA ASP A 896 -1.92 9.40 54.11
C ASP A 896 -2.23 8.44 52.95
N GLY A 897 -3.05 7.41 53.20
CA GLY A 897 -3.54 6.50 52.18
C GLY A 897 -4.40 7.22 51.13
N LYS A 898 -5.31 8.09 51.58
CA LYS A 898 -6.11 8.96 50.70
C LYS A 898 -5.23 9.81 49.80
N LEU A 899 -4.23 10.49 50.37
CA LEU A 899 -3.30 11.31 49.61
C LEU A 899 -2.58 10.49 48.52
N CYS A 900 -2.15 9.27 48.84
CA CYS A 900 -1.49 8.38 47.88
C CYS A 900 -2.43 7.95 46.73
N TYR A 901 -3.70 7.63 47.02
CA TYR A 901 -4.70 7.32 45.98
C TYR A 901 -4.97 8.53 45.06
N GLU A 902 -5.11 9.74 45.63
CA GLU A 902 -5.34 10.96 44.85
C GLU A 902 -4.11 11.36 44.02
N LEU A 903 -2.90 11.18 44.56
CA LEU A 903 -1.66 11.37 43.82
C LEU A 903 -1.56 10.40 42.64
N ALA A 904 -1.91 9.12 42.84
CA ALA A 904 -1.94 8.14 41.76
C ALA A 904 -2.87 8.58 40.62
N LEU A 905 -4.04 9.16 40.96
CA LEU A 905 -4.98 9.68 39.97
C LEU A 905 -4.42 10.92 39.27
N GLY A 906 -3.78 11.82 40.02
CA GLY A 906 -3.12 13.01 39.50
C GLY A 906 -2.05 12.69 38.45
N PHE A 907 -1.20 11.70 38.71
CA PHE A 907 -0.22 11.21 37.73
C PHE A 907 -0.89 10.57 36.50
N ALA A 908 -1.93 9.75 36.71
CA ALA A 908 -2.66 9.12 35.61
C ALA A 908 -3.38 10.16 34.72
N LEU A 909 -3.91 11.24 35.29
CA LEU A 909 -4.55 12.36 34.59
C LEU A 909 -3.54 13.19 33.81
N LYS A 910 -2.42 13.58 34.45
CA LYS A 910 -1.35 14.40 33.85
C LYS A 910 -0.87 13.84 32.51
N TRP A 911 -0.80 12.51 32.40
CA TRP A 911 -0.25 11.81 31.25
C TRP A 911 -1.30 11.11 30.37
N GLN A 912 -2.59 11.42 30.58
CA GLN A 912 -3.71 10.92 29.76
C GLN A 912 -3.80 9.39 29.61
N ASN A 913 -3.32 8.62 30.60
CA ASN A 913 -3.43 7.17 30.57
C ASN A 913 -4.81 6.71 31.06
N LEU A 914 -5.73 6.50 30.12
CA LEU A 914 -7.12 6.13 30.41
C LEU A 914 -7.25 4.82 31.21
N ARG A 915 -6.38 3.83 30.97
CA ARG A 915 -6.44 2.54 31.69
C ARG A 915 -6.00 2.69 33.14
N SER A 916 -4.90 3.41 33.39
CA SER A 916 -4.47 3.71 34.76
C SER A 916 -5.48 4.61 35.48
N GLN A 917 -6.07 5.60 34.79
CA GLN A 917 -7.14 6.43 35.37
C GLN A 917 -8.33 5.59 35.80
N LEU A 918 -8.78 4.64 34.96
CA LEU A 918 -9.91 3.78 35.30
C LEU A 918 -9.62 2.91 36.52
N HIS A 919 -8.45 2.27 36.57
CA HIS A 919 -8.06 1.42 37.70
C HIS A 919 -7.94 2.21 39.00
N VAL A 920 -7.26 3.36 38.99
CA VAL A 920 -7.14 4.21 40.18
C VAL A 920 -8.50 4.73 40.64
N THR A 921 -9.39 5.09 39.71
CA THR A 921 -10.74 5.57 40.02
C THR A 921 -11.57 4.46 40.68
N GLU A 922 -11.45 3.21 40.24
CA GLU A 922 -12.09 2.07 40.89
C GLU A 922 -11.59 1.88 42.33
N CYS A 923 -10.28 1.96 42.55
CA CYS A 923 -9.70 1.90 43.89
C CYS A 923 -10.20 3.03 44.80
N LEU A 924 -10.32 4.26 44.27
CA LEU A 924 -10.89 5.39 44.99
C LEU A 924 -12.39 5.20 45.31
N CYS A 925 -13.18 4.68 44.36
CA CYS A 925 -14.59 4.35 44.60
C CYS A 925 -14.72 3.29 45.70
N HIS A 926 -13.87 2.27 45.71
CA HIS A 926 -13.82 1.26 46.77
C HIS A 926 -13.44 1.87 48.12
N PHE A 927 -12.40 2.71 48.15
CA PHE A 927 -11.93 3.39 49.36
C PHE A 927 -13.03 4.24 50.00
N TYR A 928 -13.70 5.09 49.22
CA TYR A 928 -14.76 5.98 49.71
C TYR A 928 -16.10 5.30 49.98
N SER A 929 -16.32 4.07 49.49
CA SER A 929 -17.52 3.30 49.81
C SER A 929 -17.36 2.38 51.02
N LYS A 930 -16.15 1.84 51.26
CA LYS A 930 -15.93 0.79 52.28
C LYS A 930 -14.93 1.13 53.38
N VAL A 931 -13.91 1.94 53.10
CA VAL A 931 -12.79 2.20 54.03
C VAL A 931 -13.01 3.51 54.79
N CYS A 932 -13.24 4.61 54.08
CA CYS A 932 -13.52 5.92 54.64
C CYS A 932 -14.80 6.48 53.99
N PRO A 933 -16.00 6.18 54.53
CA PRO A 933 -17.26 6.52 53.88
C PRO A 933 -17.44 8.02 53.66
N ASP A 934 -17.38 8.45 52.40
CA ASP A 934 -17.74 9.81 51.95
C ASP A 934 -18.61 9.71 50.70
N LEU A 935 -19.90 9.98 50.88
CA LEU A 935 -20.90 9.82 49.83
C LEU A 935 -20.71 10.82 48.68
N GLN A 936 -20.22 12.04 48.97
CA GLN A 936 -20.00 13.06 47.95
C GLN A 936 -18.78 12.71 47.10
N ALA A 937 -17.67 12.32 47.72
CA ALA A 937 -16.48 11.86 47.00
C ALA A 937 -16.77 10.59 46.19
N CYS A 938 -17.55 9.65 46.74
CA CYS A 938 -17.93 8.43 46.02
C CYS A 938 -18.66 8.77 44.70
N ILE A 939 -19.60 9.72 44.72
CA ILE A 939 -20.33 10.14 43.51
C ILE A 939 -19.40 10.79 42.48
N THR A 940 -18.52 11.69 42.88
CA THR A 940 -17.61 12.36 41.93
C THR A 940 -16.70 11.36 41.21
N TYR A 941 -16.16 10.36 41.92
CA TYR A 941 -15.34 9.32 41.28
C TYR A 941 -16.15 8.36 40.42
N HIS A 942 -17.39 8.01 40.81
CA HIS A 942 -18.25 7.19 39.95
C HIS A 942 -18.72 7.94 38.69
N GLU A 943 -18.92 9.26 38.76
CA GLU A 943 -19.18 10.12 37.57
C GLU A 943 -17.96 10.13 36.64
N HIS A 944 -16.76 10.28 37.21
CA HIS A 944 -15.52 10.18 36.45
C HIS A 944 -15.35 8.80 35.81
N TRP A 945 -15.65 7.72 36.55
CA TRP A 945 -15.61 6.34 36.04
C TRP A 945 -16.56 6.14 34.86
N ALA A 946 -17.80 6.66 34.92
CA ALA A 946 -18.74 6.60 33.80
C ALA A 946 -18.27 7.42 32.59
N SER A 947 -17.58 8.55 32.81
CA SER A 947 -16.95 9.33 31.75
C SER A 947 -15.80 8.57 31.08
N LEU A 948 -14.93 7.92 31.87
CA LEU A 948 -13.83 7.10 31.36
C LEU A 948 -14.33 5.88 30.59
N ALA A 949 -15.35 5.17 31.09
CA ALA A 949 -15.96 4.05 30.40
C ALA A 949 -16.52 4.45 29.03
N ARG A 950 -17.14 5.65 28.94
CA ARG A 950 -17.59 6.23 27.67
C ARG A 950 -16.42 6.52 26.72
N GLN A 951 -15.33 7.08 27.22
CA GLN A 951 -14.12 7.36 26.41
C GLN A 951 -13.44 6.08 25.91
N LEU A 952 -13.50 5.00 26.68
CA LEU A 952 -13.01 3.66 26.31
C LEU A 952 -13.99 2.88 25.41
N GLN A 953 -15.19 3.42 25.16
CA GLN A 953 -16.28 2.77 24.43
C GLN A 953 -16.74 1.43 25.05
N ASP A 954 -16.52 1.24 26.34
CA ASP A 954 -16.96 0.06 27.07
C ASP A 954 -18.36 0.30 27.66
N ARG A 955 -19.36 -0.30 27.00
CA ARG A 955 -20.77 -0.13 27.36
C ARG A 955 -21.17 -0.90 28.62
N GLU A 956 -20.49 -2.00 28.91
CA GLU A 956 -20.77 -2.79 30.11
C GLU A 956 -20.27 -2.04 31.35
N LEU A 957 -19.05 -1.50 31.28
CA LEU A 957 -18.49 -0.63 32.33
C LEU A 957 -19.28 0.67 32.47
N GLU A 958 -19.72 1.29 31.37
CA GLU A 958 -20.56 2.49 31.45
C GLU A 958 -21.92 2.18 32.11
N GLY A 959 -22.51 1.03 31.80
CA GLY A 959 -23.75 0.56 32.41
C GLY A 959 -23.61 0.30 33.91
N SER A 960 -22.55 -0.41 34.32
CA SER A 960 -22.31 -0.73 35.74
C SER A 960 -21.99 0.53 36.56
N ALA A 961 -21.18 1.45 36.04
CA ALA A 961 -20.89 2.73 36.68
C ALA A 961 -22.16 3.57 36.86
N ARG A 962 -23.03 3.63 35.84
CA ARG A 962 -24.33 4.33 35.93
C ARG A 962 -25.30 3.68 36.90
N GLN A 963 -25.31 2.35 36.98
CA GLN A 963 -26.13 1.64 37.95
C GLN A 963 -25.66 1.93 39.38
N ALA A 964 -24.34 1.94 39.62
CA ALA A 964 -23.77 2.33 40.91
C ALA A 964 -24.11 3.78 41.26
N LEU A 965 -23.99 4.71 40.31
CA LEU A 965 -24.42 6.10 40.49
C LEU A 965 -25.89 6.22 40.87
N SER A 966 -26.78 5.48 40.19
CA SER A 966 -28.21 5.48 40.52
C SER A 966 -28.49 5.02 41.94
N GLN A 967 -27.74 4.02 42.45
CA GLN A 967 -27.87 3.55 43.83
C GLN A 967 -27.36 4.58 44.84
N LEU A 968 -26.27 5.28 44.52
CA LEU A 968 -25.70 6.34 45.35
C LEU A 968 -26.61 7.57 45.44
N TYR A 969 -27.22 8.00 44.34
CA TYR A 969 -28.21 9.09 44.34
C TYR A 969 -29.50 8.71 45.08
N GLN A 970 -29.96 7.45 44.95
CA GLN A 970 -31.08 6.95 45.75
C GLN A 970 -30.77 7.01 47.26
N ALA A 971 -29.53 6.75 47.67
CA ALA A 971 -29.10 6.88 49.06
C ALA A 971 -29.08 8.34 49.57
N LEU A 972 -28.93 9.32 48.68
CA LEU A 972 -29.06 10.76 48.97
C LEU A 972 -30.52 11.26 48.98
N GLY A 973 -31.47 10.45 48.53
CA GLY A 973 -32.87 10.83 48.40
C GLY A 973 -33.14 11.81 47.25
N THR A 974 -32.25 11.86 46.25
CA THR A 974 -32.36 12.68 45.04
C THR A 974 -32.49 11.84 43.78
#